data_AF-A0A1Y5HW07-F1
#
_entry.id   AF-A0A1Y5HW07-F1
#
_cell.length_a   1.000
_cell.length_b   1.000
_cell.length_c   1.000
_cell.angle_alpha   90.00
_cell.angle_beta   90.00
_cell.angle_gamma   90.00
#
_symmetry.space_group_name_H-M   'P 1'
#
loop_
_entity.id
_entity.type
_entity.pdbx_description
1 polymer ?
#
loop_
_entity_poly.entity_id
_entity_poly.type
_entity_poly.pdbx_seq_one_letter_code
_entity_poly.pdbx_strand_id
1 'polypeptide(L)'
;MEMKAPKRTLAFYNRLGIWVALLFISLGLSMQSVQVNYFAQASLDKEYAEAMAQQMAHSLQIKLAETQMQQKNAARHANTISYLQDADPSWKRTLKSLITGAEQIFILDSLSALGLQDDLGYAVQELATSTLKGKEFPLEAVQRDGKIHFYLATPIRDYSNTIKGILLIEYGANWLDQLRSGAAVKHGLVSTRQILRSDPSKGLQVFEIGKKSNSNLTVVTESVNDYWFLTFIPADTRPQLATASIVTPWLVALFGTLITLFVLIWLQKRDIAYNQLTLLNHIRHLYRKGENDKPNYNIKIFHDIAKAMEHLASSKGIVQIDEEEGIHSPQVEREKQQIELTQTVAKTSSEKTTQHSSAPIPQVMVEEVDENKVELTQNIFRAYDIRGTVGSDLNPQVAEQIGLALGSELQVRGEKKIILGWDGRLSSPDLAKAMQQGLLASGVDVINIGAVATGMLYYACHELDTHNGVIITGSHNPASFNGFKIVINRQTLSKEQLMALYHRIQRQDFHSGQGQAEQKNIASDYLDRIQGDIQLSRPLKVVLDAGNGIAGPIGLQLLKTMGLDVVPLFCDVDGNFPNHHPDPSDPENLVALQKAVQEHKADIGIAFDGDGDRIGIVDEQGSIILPDRILMFLAKDIISRQPGCDVVYDIKSSRRLNSLISQFGGRPTMWKTGHSLMKAKMEELNAVLGGELSGHIYFRDRWYGFDDSLYASARLLELLSHQFEPVSKVFAEFPDDISTAEITIDSDDQRKFAIIQQLASEPSLQQGARVSVIDGIRSDFSDGWGLVRASNTTPKLTLRFAGDSDEALQRIQQLYKEALQRHAPELQLPF
;
A
#
# COMPACT_ATOMS: atom_id res chain seq x y z
N MET A 1 9.80 -47.98 70.21
CA MET A 1 10.51 -47.75 68.92
C MET A 1 9.44 -47.42 67.87
N GLU A 2 9.09 -46.14 67.73
CA GLU A 2 8.03 -45.70 66.82
C GLU A 2 8.41 -45.96 65.36
N MET A 3 7.60 -46.76 64.67
CA MET A 3 7.74 -47.04 63.25
C MET A 3 7.24 -45.85 62.42
N LYS A 4 8.16 -45.06 61.84
CA LYS A 4 7.85 -44.16 60.73
C LYS A 4 7.50 -44.99 59.48
N ALA A 5 6.27 -44.88 59.02
CA ALA A 5 5.80 -45.48 57.77
C ALA A 5 6.52 -44.88 56.52
N PRO A 6 6.96 -45.68 55.52
CA PRO A 6 7.52 -45.13 54.29
C PRO A 6 6.43 -44.78 53.27
N LYS A 7 6.46 -43.50 52.85
CA LYS A 7 5.61 -42.80 51.87
C LYS A 7 5.88 -43.21 50.41
N ARG A 8 5.59 -44.44 49.96
CA ARG A 8 5.92 -44.86 48.58
C ARG A 8 4.78 -45.40 47.70
N THR A 9 3.54 -44.97 47.93
CA THR A 9 2.42 -45.30 47.00
C THR A 9 1.96 -44.11 46.16
N LEU A 10 1.86 -42.89 46.70
CA LEU A 10 1.41 -41.73 45.93
C LEU A 10 2.49 -41.09 45.03
N ALA A 11 3.75 -41.11 45.48
CA ALA A 11 4.88 -40.59 44.71
C ALA A 11 5.19 -41.39 43.43
N PHE A 12 4.63 -42.60 43.31
CA PHE A 12 4.83 -43.52 42.20
C PHE A 12 4.04 -43.12 40.95
N TYR A 13 2.73 -42.88 41.12
CA TYR A 13 1.86 -42.46 40.01
C TYR A 13 2.20 -41.06 39.51
N ASN A 14 2.60 -40.14 40.41
CA ASN A 14 3.07 -38.81 40.00
C ASN A 14 4.34 -38.88 39.14
N ARG A 15 5.28 -39.80 39.40
CA ARG A 15 6.49 -39.93 38.59
C ARG A 15 6.22 -40.53 37.21
N LEU A 16 5.33 -41.52 37.12
CA LEU A 16 4.93 -42.09 35.82
C LEU A 16 4.17 -41.06 34.98
N GLY A 17 3.28 -40.28 35.61
CA GLY A 17 2.58 -39.18 34.96
C GLY A 17 3.53 -38.10 34.41
N ILE A 18 4.56 -37.73 35.18
CA ILE A 18 5.59 -36.77 34.73
C ILE A 18 6.35 -37.29 33.51
N TRP A 19 6.73 -38.57 33.47
CA TRP A 19 7.44 -39.15 32.32
C TRP A 19 6.57 -39.25 31.07
N VAL A 20 5.29 -39.61 31.22
CA VAL A 20 4.33 -39.63 30.10
C VAL A 20 4.11 -38.21 29.58
N ALA A 21 3.97 -37.21 30.47
CA ALA A 21 3.84 -35.81 30.08
C ALA A 21 5.07 -35.30 29.32
N LEU A 22 6.28 -35.62 29.79
CA LEU A 22 7.54 -35.26 29.10
C LEU A 22 7.64 -35.92 27.71
N LEU A 23 7.14 -37.15 27.55
CA LEU A 23 7.12 -37.84 26.26
C LEU A 23 6.15 -37.15 25.28
N PHE A 24 4.95 -36.76 25.73
CA PHE A 24 4.00 -36.00 24.90
C PHE A 24 4.53 -34.60 24.53
N ILE A 25 5.18 -33.91 25.47
CA ILE A 25 5.81 -32.62 25.22
C ILE A 25 6.93 -32.77 24.17
N SER A 26 7.81 -33.77 24.31
CA SER A 26 8.88 -34.03 23.35
C SER A 26 8.35 -34.39 21.96
N LEU A 27 7.25 -35.15 21.88
CA LEU A 27 6.60 -35.50 20.61
C LEU A 27 5.99 -34.27 19.94
N GLY A 28 5.29 -33.42 20.72
CA GLY A 28 4.70 -32.17 20.24
C GLY A 28 5.76 -31.19 19.71
N LEU A 29 6.86 -31.01 20.45
CA LEU A 29 7.98 -30.16 20.03
C LEU A 29 8.68 -30.69 18.77
N SER A 30 8.80 -32.02 18.62
CA SER A 30 9.34 -32.64 17.40
C SER A 30 8.45 -32.39 16.18
N MET A 31 7.13 -32.58 16.32
CA MET A 31 6.18 -32.29 15.25
C MET A 31 6.17 -30.80 14.87
N GLN A 32 6.19 -29.91 15.86
CA GLN A 32 6.26 -28.47 15.64
C GLN A 32 7.56 -28.08 14.91
N SER A 33 8.70 -28.66 15.29
CA SER A 33 9.98 -28.41 14.60
C SER A 33 9.95 -28.86 13.13
N VAL A 34 9.36 -30.02 12.84
CA VAL A 34 9.19 -30.52 11.47
C VAL A 34 8.28 -29.58 10.67
N GLN A 35 7.17 -29.13 11.26
CA GLN A 35 6.23 -28.21 10.63
C GLN A 35 6.87 -26.85 10.32
N VAL A 36 7.62 -26.27 11.27
CA VAL A 36 8.35 -25.01 11.08
C VAL A 36 9.38 -25.14 9.96
N ASN A 37 10.10 -26.27 9.87
CA ASN A 37 11.06 -26.50 8.79
C ASN A 37 10.38 -26.62 7.41
N TYR A 38 9.21 -27.27 7.33
CA TYR A 38 8.45 -27.31 6.07
C TYR A 38 7.98 -25.92 5.64
N PHE A 39 7.50 -25.09 6.57
CA PHE A 39 7.10 -23.71 6.26
C PHE A 39 8.30 -22.83 5.90
N ALA A 40 9.41 -22.95 6.63
CA ALA A 40 10.63 -22.21 6.33
C ALA A 40 11.18 -22.57 4.95
N GLN A 41 11.16 -23.86 4.60
CA GLN A 41 11.54 -24.31 3.25
C GLN A 41 10.58 -23.76 2.19
N ALA A 42 9.26 -23.83 2.40
CA ALA A 42 8.30 -23.28 1.44
C ALA A 42 8.42 -21.76 1.25
N SER A 43 8.71 -21.00 2.33
CA SER A 43 8.96 -19.56 2.26
C SER A 43 10.25 -19.27 1.49
N LEU A 44 11.34 -19.98 1.81
CA LEU A 44 12.60 -19.88 1.10
C LEU A 44 12.43 -20.20 -0.39
N ASP A 45 11.61 -21.20 -0.73
CA ASP A 45 11.34 -21.60 -2.10
C ASP A 45 10.61 -20.50 -2.89
N LYS A 46 9.66 -19.82 -2.24
CA LYS A 46 8.92 -18.70 -2.82
C LYS A 46 9.84 -17.50 -3.03
N GLU A 47 10.57 -17.09 -1.99
CA GLU A 47 11.51 -15.97 -2.06
C GLU A 47 12.62 -16.21 -3.08
N TYR A 48 13.13 -17.44 -3.15
CA TYR A 48 14.12 -17.83 -4.17
C TYR A 48 13.54 -17.76 -5.59
N ALA A 49 12.32 -18.25 -5.80
CA ALA A 49 11.67 -18.18 -7.11
C ALA A 49 11.39 -16.74 -7.54
N GLU A 50 10.95 -15.88 -6.62
CA GLU A 50 10.73 -14.45 -6.86
C GLU A 50 12.04 -13.72 -7.18
N ALA A 51 13.08 -13.89 -6.36
CA ALA A 51 14.37 -13.26 -6.58
C ALA A 51 14.99 -13.67 -7.92
N MET A 52 14.90 -14.96 -8.28
CA MET A 52 15.42 -15.46 -9.57
C MET A 52 14.59 -14.92 -10.74
N ALA A 53 13.25 -14.89 -10.65
CA ALA A 53 12.39 -14.34 -11.69
C ALA A 53 12.68 -12.85 -11.91
N GLN A 54 12.80 -12.07 -10.84
CA GLN A 54 13.12 -10.63 -10.90
C GLN A 54 14.51 -10.38 -11.49
N GLN A 55 15.52 -11.12 -11.04
CA GLN A 55 16.88 -10.98 -11.57
C GLN A 55 16.93 -11.27 -13.07
N MET A 56 16.23 -12.31 -13.53
CA MET A 56 16.18 -12.67 -14.95
C MET A 56 15.37 -11.68 -15.78
N ALA A 57 14.22 -11.23 -15.28
CA ALA A 57 13.42 -10.20 -15.94
C ALA A 57 14.22 -8.90 -16.08
N HIS A 58 14.93 -8.49 -15.03
CA HIS A 58 15.80 -7.31 -15.05
C HIS A 58 16.97 -7.45 -16.03
N SER A 59 17.63 -8.61 -16.07
CA SER A 59 18.70 -8.86 -17.04
C SER A 59 18.20 -8.81 -18.48
N LEU A 60 16.99 -9.32 -18.74
CA LEU A 60 16.36 -9.26 -20.06
C LEU A 60 15.96 -7.81 -20.42
N GLN A 61 15.43 -7.03 -19.48
CA GLN A 61 15.14 -5.60 -19.65
C GLN A 61 16.38 -4.81 -20.05
N ILE A 62 17.50 -5.01 -19.33
CA ILE A 62 18.77 -4.35 -19.66
C ILE A 62 19.21 -4.70 -21.08
N LYS A 63 19.11 -5.99 -21.47
CA LYS A 63 19.52 -6.43 -22.81
C LYS A 63 18.63 -5.83 -23.91
N LEU A 64 17.32 -5.75 -23.67
CA LEU A 64 16.38 -5.12 -24.60
C LEU A 64 16.67 -3.63 -24.75
N ALA A 65 16.91 -2.93 -23.64
CA ALA A 65 17.26 -1.50 -23.64
C ALA A 65 18.58 -1.24 -24.36
N GLU A 66 19.61 -2.06 -24.13
CA GLU A 66 20.90 -2.00 -24.84
C GLU A 66 20.70 -2.16 -26.35
N THR A 67 19.92 -3.17 -26.77
CA THR A 67 19.62 -3.46 -28.17
C THR A 67 18.91 -2.28 -28.84
N GLN A 68 17.90 -1.72 -28.16
CA GLN A 68 17.14 -0.58 -28.66
C GLN A 68 18.02 0.68 -28.76
N MET A 69 18.91 0.91 -27.80
CA MET A 69 19.85 2.03 -27.82
C MET A 69 20.87 1.89 -28.96
N GLN A 70 21.42 0.69 -29.18
CA GLN A 70 22.32 0.41 -30.29
C GLN A 70 21.66 0.69 -31.64
N GLN A 71 20.41 0.24 -31.84
CA GLN A 71 19.67 0.50 -33.08
C GLN A 71 19.30 1.97 -33.25
N LYS A 72 18.93 2.68 -32.18
CA LYS A 72 18.71 4.14 -32.20
C LYS A 72 19.96 4.91 -32.63
N ASN A 73 21.13 4.52 -32.13
CA ASN A 73 22.39 5.12 -32.53
C ASN A 73 22.71 4.83 -34.00
N ALA A 74 22.47 3.60 -34.45
CA ALA A 74 22.63 3.22 -35.86
C ALA A 74 21.67 3.99 -36.79
N ALA A 75 20.41 4.20 -36.38
CA ALA A 75 19.40 4.94 -37.15
C ALA A 75 19.75 6.43 -37.30
N ARG A 76 20.45 7.02 -36.31
CA ARG A 76 20.90 8.42 -36.31
C ARG A 76 22.24 8.64 -37.03
N HIS A 77 22.94 7.56 -37.39
CA HIS A 77 24.25 7.68 -38.02
C HIS A 77 24.14 8.32 -39.41
N ALA A 78 25.05 9.24 -39.74
CA ALA A 78 25.02 9.99 -41.01
C ALA A 78 24.93 9.07 -42.24
N ASN A 79 25.75 8.02 -42.28
CA ASN A 79 25.71 7.02 -43.37
C ASN A 79 24.37 6.28 -43.50
N THR A 80 23.60 6.11 -42.41
CA THR A 80 22.26 5.49 -42.47
C THR A 80 21.26 6.42 -43.12
N ILE A 81 21.38 7.73 -42.90
CA ILE A 81 20.57 8.76 -43.56
C ILE A 81 20.96 8.84 -45.04
N SER A 82 22.26 8.87 -45.36
CA SER A 82 22.75 8.89 -46.74
C SER A 82 22.41 7.62 -47.51
N TYR A 83 22.28 6.47 -46.84
CA TYR A 83 21.86 5.22 -47.48
C TYR A 83 20.48 5.31 -48.13
N LEU A 84 19.57 6.12 -47.58
CA LEU A 84 18.24 6.35 -48.18
C LEU A 84 18.31 7.08 -49.53
N GLN A 85 19.45 7.69 -49.88
CA GLN A 85 19.65 8.42 -51.13
C GLN A 85 20.48 7.63 -52.14
N ASP A 86 21.64 7.10 -51.72
CA ASP A 86 22.64 6.51 -52.63
C ASP A 86 22.79 4.98 -52.49
N ALA A 87 22.04 4.35 -51.57
CA ALA A 87 21.93 2.90 -51.36
C ALA A 87 23.27 2.11 -51.31
N ASP A 88 24.34 2.69 -50.74
CA ASP A 88 25.66 2.04 -50.67
C ASP A 88 25.64 0.70 -49.90
N PRO A 89 25.82 -0.46 -50.57
CA PRO A 89 25.76 -1.77 -49.93
C PRO A 89 26.90 -2.03 -48.92
N SER A 90 27.96 -1.22 -48.90
CA SER A 90 29.04 -1.34 -47.92
C SER A 90 28.55 -1.02 -46.50
N TRP A 91 27.63 -0.06 -46.36
CA TRP A 91 27.12 0.41 -45.07
C TRP A 91 26.29 -0.65 -44.34
N LYS A 92 25.43 -1.39 -45.06
CA LYS A 92 24.66 -2.52 -44.49
C LYS A 92 25.57 -3.59 -43.88
N ARG A 93 26.73 -3.88 -44.51
CA ARG A 93 27.72 -4.83 -43.98
C ARG A 93 28.37 -4.29 -42.70
N THR A 94 28.71 -3.01 -42.66
CA THR A 94 29.23 -2.34 -41.47
C THR A 94 28.22 -2.37 -40.32
N LEU A 95 26.97 -2.01 -40.56
CA LEU A 95 25.91 -2.09 -39.54
C LEU A 95 25.73 -3.51 -38.99
N LYS A 96 25.79 -4.53 -39.86
CA LYS A 96 25.72 -5.93 -39.43
C LYS A 96 26.89 -6.36 -38.54
N SER A 97 28.06 -5.73 -38.70
CA SER A 97 29.22 -5.96 -37.81
C SER A 97 29.15 -5.20 -36.49
N LEU A 98 28.48 -4.04 -36.46
CA LEU A 98 28.36 -3.17 -35.28
C LEU A 98 27.21 -3.57 -34.36
N ILE A 99 26.10 -4.05 -34.94
CA ILE A 99 24.90 -4.42 -34.19
C ILE A 99 24.97 -5.91 -33.86
N THR A 100 25.24 -6.21 -32.60
CA THR A 100 25.39 -7.59 -32.13
C THR A 100 24.07 -8.33 -32.27
N GLY A 101 24.06 -9.49 -32.93
CA GLY A 101 22.88 -10.33 -33.10
C GLY A 101 21.99 -10.00 -34.31
N ALA A 102 22.36 -9.01 -35.15
CA ALA A 102 21.62 -8.70 -36.36
C ALA A 102 21.82 -9.76 -37.46
N GLU A 103 20.73 -10.39 -37.91
CA GLU A 103 20.72 -11.34 -39.03
C GLU A 103 20.47 -10.63 -40.37
N GLN A 104 19.42 -9.81 -40.43
CA GLN A 104 19.04 -9.04 -41.61
C GLN A 104 18.81 -7.58 -41.25
N ILE A 105 19.25 -6.67 -42.14
CA ILE A 105 19.14 -5.22 -41.94
C ILE A 105 18.44 -4.62 -43.15
N PHE A 106 17.31 -3.98 -42.87
CA PHE A 106 16.48 -3.27 -43.83
C PHE A 106 16.54 -1.78 -43.50
N ILE A 107 17.02 -0.99 -44.47
CA ILE A 107 16.98 0.46 -44.41
C ILE A 107 16.01 0.86 -45.50
N LEU A 108 14.83 1.36 -45.11
CA LEU A 108 13.68 1.52 -46.00
C LEU A 108 13.18 2.96 -45.91
N ASP A 109 12.93 3.58 -47.05
CA ASP A 109 12.16 4.82 -47.12
C ASP A 109 10.64 4.52 -47.03
N SER A 110 9.81 5.56 -47.10
CA SER A 110 8.36 5.41 -46.99
C SER A 110 7.73 4.56 -48.09
N LEU A 111 8.33 4.52 -49.29
CA LEU A 111 7.85 3.74 -50.43
C LEU A 111 8.31 2.28 -50.34
N SER A 112 9.57 2.06 -49.99
CA SER A 112 10.19 0.73 -49.87
C SER A 112 9.71 -0.06 -48.66
N ALA A 113 9.09 0.62 -47.69
CA ALA A 113 8.43 -0.04 -46.56
C ALA A 113 7.04 -0.60 -46.90
N LEU A 114 6.51 -0.34 -48.10
CA LEU A 114 5.25 -0.93 -48.57
C LEU A 114 5.51 -2.33 -49.14
N GLY A 115 4.65 -3.29 -48.81
CA GLY A 115 4.73 -4.65 -49.36
C GLY A 115 5.60 -5.64 -48.56
N LEU A 116 6.16 -5.23 -47.42
CA LEU A 116 6.85 -6.13 -46.49
C LEU A 116 5.98 -7.29 -46.00
N GLN A 117 4.66 -7.16 -46.08
CA GLN A 117 3.74 -8.25 -45.74
C GLN A 117 3.92 -9.50 -46.61
N ASP A 118 4.40 -9.36 -47.85
CA ASP A 118 4.56 -10.47 -48.78
C ASP A 118 5.77 -11.35 -48.42
N ASP A 119 6.83 -10.73 -47.87
CA ASP A 119 8.09 -11.41 -47.52
C ASP A 119 8.27 -11.67 -46.00
N LEU A 120 7.79 -10.74 -45.17
CA LEU A 120 8.02 -10.71 -43.71
C LEU A 120 6.72 -10.85 -42.90
N GLY A 121 5.56 -10.82 -43.55
CA GLY A 121 4.24 -10.99 -42.93
C GLY A 121 3.61 -9.69 -42.40
N TYR A 122 2.30 -9.75 -42.14
CA TYR A 122 1.49 -8.58 -41.76
C TYR A 122 1.94 -7.88 -40.47
N ALA A 123 2.45 -8.64 -39.49
CA ALA A 123 2.92 -8.05 -38.23
C ALA A 123 4.13 -7.11 -38.45
N VAL A 124 5.07 -7.52 -39.32
CA VAL A 124 6.24 -6.70 -39.65
C VAL A 124 5.84 -5.50 -40.51
N GLN A 125 4.87 -5.66 -41.41
CA GLN A 125 4.29 -4.54 -42.16
C GLN A 125 3.65 -3.50 -41.23
N GLU A 126 2.88 -3.95 -40.23
CA GLU A 126 2.25 -3.06 -39.25
C GLU A 126 3.29 -2.32 -38.40
N LEU A 127 4.32 -3.03 -37.94
CA LEU A 127 5.47 -2.48 -37.22
C LEU A 127 6.12 -1.36 -38.04
N ALA A 128 6.49 -1.65 -39.30
CA ALA A 128 7.12 -0.70 -40.21
C ALA A 128 6.23 0.54 -40.47
N THR A 129 4.95 0.32 -40.80
CA THR A 129 4.00 1.39 -41.13
C THR A 129 3.74 2.30 -39.94
N SER A 130 3.64 1.71 -38.74
CA SER A 130 3.41 2.46 -37.51
C SER A 130 4.66 3.24 -37.08
N THR A 131 5.86 2.69 -37.30
CA THR A 131 7.12 3.42 -37.05
C THR A 131 7.33 4.59 -37.98
N LEU A 132 6.93 4.48 -39.25
CA LEU A 132 6.92 5.63 -40.18
C LEU A 132 5.99 6.76 -39.72
N LYS A 133 4.92 6.45 -38.97
CA LYS A 133 4.03 7.43 -38.34
C LYS A 133 4.58 8.01 -37.03
N GLY A 134 5.80 7.63 -36.63
CA GLY A 134 6.47 8.13 -35.43
C GLY A 134 6.19 7.32 -34.16
N LYS A 135 5.50 6.18 -34.24
CA LYS A 135 5.36 5.27 -33.08
C LYS A 135 6.64 4.49 -32.87
N GLU A 136 7.10 4.41 -31.63
CA GLU A 136 8.21 3.53 -31.26
C GLU A 136 7.65 2.22 -30.70
N PHE A 137 8.26 1.10 -31.10
CA PHE A 137 7.93 -0.22 -30.58
C PHE A 137 9.17 -0.83 -29.94
N PRO A 138 9.05 -1.57 -28.84
CA PRO A 138 10.12 -2.43 -28.39
C PRO A 138 10.27 -3.63 -29.35
N LEU A 139 11.26 -4.49 -29.09
CA LEU A 139 11.50 -5.68 -29.90
C LEU A 139 10.24 -6.58 -29.90
N GLU A 140 9.77 -6.99 -31.08
CA GLU A 140 8.60 -7.87 -31.23
C GLU A 140 9.01 -9.24 -31.78
N ALA A 141 8.46 -10.30 -31.17
CA ALA A 141 8.57 -11.67 -31.67
C ALA A 141 7.44 -11.94 -32.68
N VAL A 142 7.80 -12.42 -33.86
CA VAL A 142 6.89 -12.75 -34.95
C VAL A 142 7.10 -14.20 -35.35
N GLN A 143 6.02 -14.97 -35.45
CA GLN A 143 6.06 -16.35 -35.92
C GLN A 143 5.95 -16.39 -37.45
N ARG A 144 6.98 -16.91 -38.13
CA ARG A 144 7.03 -17.11 -39.59
C ARG A 144 7.59 -18.51 -39.87
N ASP A 145 6.95 -19.26 -40.77
CA ASP A 145 7.34 -20.63 -41.16
C ASP A 145 7.57 -21.59 -39.97
N GLY A 146 6.78 -21.43 -38.91
CA GLY A 146 6.90 -22.24 -37.69
C GLY A 146 8.10 -21.90 -36.80
N LYS A 147 8.90 -20.87 -37.14
CA LYS A 147 10.00 -20.33 -36.33
C LYS A 147 9.67 -18.94 -35.81
N ILE A 148 10.35 -18.55 -34.74
CA ILE A 148 10.21 -17.23 -34.14
C ILE A 148 11.37 -16.36 -34.60
N HIS A 149 11.01 -15.18 -35.11
CA HIS A 149 11.91 -14.15 -35.58
C HIS A 149 11.70 -12.89 -34.75
N PHE A 150 12.75 -12.13 -34.50
CA PHE A 150 12.70 -10.93 -33.66
C PHE A 150 12.91 -9.68 -34.50
N TYR A 151 11.97 -8.75 -34.48
CA TYR A 151 12.04 -7.53 -35.28
C TYR A 151 12.00 -6.29 -34.39
N LEU A 152 12.85 -5.33 -34.71
CA LEU A 152 12.82 -3.99 -34.13
C LEU A 152 12.85 -2.97 -35.26
N ALA A 153 11.90 -2.04 -35.26
CA ALA A 153 11.83 -0.92 -36.19
C ALA A 153 12.11 0.39 -35.47
N THR A 154 13.04 1.17 -36.01
CA THR A 154 13.45 2.47 -35.46
C THR A 154 13.35 3.55 -36.54
N PRO A 155 12.75 4.72 -36.28
CA PRO A 155 12.64 5.77 -37.27
C PRO A 155 14.02 6.40 -37.57
N ILE A 156 14.33 6.56 -38.85
CA ILE A 156 15.49 7.32 -39.34
C ILE A 156 15.05 8.77 -39.49
N ARG A 157 15.69 9.65 -38.75
CA ARG A 157 15.37 11.08 -38.74
C ARG A 157 16.51 11.89 -39.33
N ASP A 158 16.18 12.93 -40.09
CA ASP A 158 17.16 13.91 -40.55
C ASP A 158 17.48 14.95 -39.45
N TYR A 159 18.38 15.90 -39.76
CA TYR A 159 18.76 16.98 -38.84
C TYR A 159 17.60 17.91 -38.45
N SER A 160 16.50 17.93 -39.23
CA SER A 160 15.27 18.66 -38.92
C SER A 160 14.28 17.84 -38.08
N ASN A 161 14.70 16.65 -37.61
CA ASN A 161 13.90 15.70 -36.85
C ASN A 161 12.70 15.11 -37.62
N THR A 162 12.66 15.25 -38.95
CA THR A 162 11.63 14.63 -39.79
C THR A 162 11.99 13.19 -40.12
N ILE A 163 10.98 12.31 -40.09
CA ILE A 163 11.17 10.88 -40.38
C ILE A 163 11.32 10.72 -41.91
N LYS A 164 12.48 10.24 -42.34
CA LYS A 164 12.78 9.97 -43.76
C LYS A 164 12.62 8.50 -44.13
N GLY A 165 12.67 7.62 -43.15
CA GLY A 165 12.56 6.18 -43.34
C GLY A 165 12.62 5.43 -42.02
N ILE A 166 12.81 4.12 -42.09
CA ILE A 166 12.97 3.24 -40.95
C ILE A 166 14.21 2.35 -41.11
N LEU A 167 14.86 2.10 -39.98
CA LEU A 167 15.83 1.04 -39.81
C LEU A 167 15.09 -0.13 -39.16
N LEU A 168 14.81 -1.18 -39.93
CA LEU A 168 14.20 -2.42 -39.48
C LEU A 168 15.29 -3.51 -39.44
N ILE A 169 15.44 -4.17 -38.29
CA ILE A 169 16.46 -5.21 -38.09
C ILE A 169 15.79 -6.48 -37.61
N GLU A 170 16.14 -7.59 -38.25
CA GLU A 170 15.86 -8.94 -37.78
C GLU A 170 17.02 -9.42 -36.90
N TYR A 171 16.72 -9.77 -35.64
CA TYR A 171 17.68 -10.32 -34.69
C TYR A 171 17.57 -11.84 -34.64
N GLY A 172 18.72 -12.51 -34.78
CA GLY A 172 18.80 -13.97 -34.80
C GLY A 172 18.69 -14.60 -33.42
N ALA A 173 18.19 -15.83 -33.31
CA ALA A 173 17.95 -16.50 -32.02
C ALA A 173 19.17 -16.54 -31.07
N ASN A 174 20.38 -16.37 -31.61
CA ASN A 174 21.63 -16.30 -30.85
C ASN A 174 21.80 -14.98 -30.07
N TRP A 175 21.02 -13.94 -30.36
CA TRP A 175 21.03 -12.66 -29.64
C TRP A 175 20.66 -12.84 -28.16
N LEU A 176 19.90 -13.90 -27.84
CA LEU A 176 19.52 -14.33 -26.50
C LEU A 176 20.49 -15.35 -25.87
N ASP A 177 21.56 -15.77 -26.57
CA ASP A 177 22.41 -16.86 -26.07
C ASP A 177 23.17 -16.50 -24.78
N GLN A 178 23.46 -15.21 -24.56
CA GLN A 178 23.99 -14.74 -23.28
C GLN A 178 23.03 -15.02 -22.11
N LEU A 179 21.71 -14.92 -22.34
CA LEU A 179 20.69 -15.29 -21.35
C LEU A 179 20.54 -16.82 -21.22
N ARG A 180 20.73 -17.57 -22.32
CA ARG A 180 20.69 -19.05 -22.33
C ARG A 180 21.87 -19.71 -21.62
N SER A 181 23.04 -19.09 -21.70
CA SER A 181 24.28 -19.60 -21.10
C SER A 181 24.42 -19.29 -19.60
N GLY A 182 23.53 -18.46 -19.05
CA GLY A 182 23.50 -18.05 -17.64
C GLY A 182 22.92 -19.08 -16.68
N ALA A 183 22.96 -18.76 -15.38
CA ALA A 183 22.60 -19.62 -14.25
C ALA A 183 21.19 -20.28 -14.34
N ALA A 184 20.30 -19.77 -15.20
CA ALA A 184 18.96 -20.29 -15.44
C ALA A 184 18.89 -21.80 -15.70
N VAL A 185 19.79 -22.37 -16.53
CA VAL A 185 19.75 -23.80 -16.90
C VAL A 185 19.91 -24.74 -15.69
N LYS A 186 20.58 -24.28 -14.62
CA LYS A 186 20.83 -25.08 -13.41
C LYS A 186 19.78 -24.88 -12.31
N HIS A 187 19.00 -23.80 -12.38
CA HIS A 187 18.14 -23.36 -11.28
C HIS A 187 16.64 -23.54 -11.55
N GLY A 188 16.22 -23.68 -12.81
CA GLY A 188 14.80 -23.86 -13.14
C GLY A 188 14.49 -23.79 -14.64
N LEU A 189 13.20 -23.93 -14.97
CA LEU A 189 12.65 -23.58 -16.27
C LEU A 189 12.37 -22.07 -16.31
N VAL A 190 12.86 -21.40 -17.34
CA VAL A 190 12.52 -20.02 -17.69
C VAL A 190 11.74 -20.07 -18.99
N SER A 191 10.55 -19.48 -19.01
CA SER A 191 9.75 -19.33 -20.22
C SER A 191 9.30 -17.89 -20.37
N THR A 192 9.58 -17.27 -21.50
CA THR A 192 9.08 -15.93 -21.81
C THR A 192 7.97 -16.02 -22.83
N ARG A 193 6.87 -15.28 -22.61
CA ARG A 193 5.69 -15.25 -23.47
C ARG A 193 5.36 -13.82 -23.87
N GLN A 194 5.13 -13.59 -25.16
CA GLN A 194 4.63 -12.36 -25.72
C GLN A 194 3.10 -12.43 -25.81
N ILE A 195 2.38 -11.52 -25.20
CA ILE A 195 0.94 -11.36 -25.41
C ILE A 195 0.72 -10.66 -26.76
N LEU A 196 -0.12 -11.23 -27.61
CA LEU A 196 -0.44 -10.67 -28.93
C LEU A 196 -1.57 -9.64 -28.80
N ARG A 197 -1.42 -8.47 -29.43
CA ARG A 197 -2.42 -7.38 -29.39
C ARG A 197 -3.78 -7.78 -29.98
N SER A 198 -3.78 -8.68 -30.96
CA SER A 198 -5.00 -9.16 -31.63
C SER A 198 -5.78 -10.19 -30.81
N ASP A 199 -5.12 -10.94 -29.91
CA ASP A 199 -5.75 -11.98 -29.10
C ASP A 199 -4.87 -12.26 -27.84
N PRO A 200 -5.21 -11.63 -26.70
CA PRO A 200 -4.45 -11.80 -25.46
C PRO A 200 -4.40 -13.24 -24.94
N SER A 201 -5.35 -14.08 -25.34
CA SER A 201 -5.42 -15.49 -24.92
C SER A 201 -4.39 -16.38 -25.63
N LYS A 202 -3.94 -15.96 -26.83
CA LYS A 202 -2.99 -16.69 -27.68
C LYS A 202 -1.60 -16.06 -27.65
N GLY A 203 -1.06 -15.80 -26.45
CA GLY A 203 0.32 -15.34 -26.34
C GLY A 203 1.32 -16.29 -27.01
N LEU A 204 2.31 -15.73 -27.71
CA LEU A 204 3.39 -16.43 -28.40
C LEU A 204 4.52 -16.75 -27.41
N GLN A 205 4.93 -18.01 -27.31
CA GLN A 205 6.07 -18.40 -26.46
C GLN A 205 7.38 -17.95 -27.13
N VAL A 206 8.05 -16.95 -26.57
CA VAL A 206 9.24 -16.29 -27.13
C VAL A 206 10.47 -17.19 -27.03
N PHE A 207 10.71 -17.77 -25.84
CA PHE A 207 11.74 -18.78 -25.63
C PHE A 207 11.48 -19.58 -24.35
N GLU A 208 12.06 -20.77 -24.27
CA GLU A 208 12.05 -21.64 -23.09
C GLU A 208 13.44 -22.24 -22.86
N ILE A 209 13.91 -22.22 -21.61
CA ILE A 209 15.25 -22.67 -21.22
C ILE A 209 15.16 -23.42 -19.89
N GLY A 210 15.86 -24.56 -19.78
CA GLY A 210 15.91 -25.36 -18.56
C GLY A 210 15.02 -26.60 -18.61
N LYS A 211 14.81 -27.24 -17.46
CA LYS A 211 13.94 -28.41 -17.35
C LYS A 211 12.86 -28.14 -16.32
N LYS A 212 11.61 -28.48 -16.68
CA LYS A 212 10.48 -28.48 -15.77
C LYS A 212 10.66 -29.56 -14.70
N SER A 213 10.42 -29.23 -13.44
CA SER A 213 10.30 -30.22 -12.36
C SER A 213 8.93 -30.89 -12.40
N ASN A 214 8.87 -32.14 -11.91
CA ASN A 214 7.64 -32.93 -11.82
C ASN A 214 6.81 -32.65 -10.54
N SER A 215 7.27 -31.75 -9.66
CA SER A 215 6.59 -31.44 -8.40
C SER A 215 5.74 -30.17 -8.46
N ASN A 216 4.71 -30.08 -7.61
CA ASN A 216 3.83 -28.91 -7.46
C ASN A 216 4.63 -27.71 -6.92
N LEU A 217 5.27 -26.93 -7.79
CA LEU A 217 6.13 -25.82 -7.42
C LEU A 217 5.49 -24.45 -7.68
N THR A 218 5.91 -23.49 -6.88
CA THR A 218 5.61 -22.06 -7.02
C THR A 218 6.06 -21.56 -8.39
N VAL A 219 5.10 -21.13 -9.20
CA VAL A 219 5.33 -20.51 -10.51
C VAL A 219 5.30 -19.00 -10.31
N VAL A 220 6.40 -18.32 -10.64
CA VAL A 220 6.47 -16.84 -10.56
C VAL A 220 6.50 -16.29 -11.97
N THR A 221 5.67 -15.28 -12.25
CA THR A 221 5.67 -14.58 -13.53
C THR A 221 5.92 -13.10 -13.30
N GLU A 222 6.95 -12.57 -13.96
CA GLU A 222 7.38 -11.18 -13.89
C GLU A 222 7.19 -10.50 -15.25
N SER A 223 6.80 -9.22 -15.22
CA SER A 223 6.67 -8.42 -16.44
C SER A 223 8.03 -7.89 -16.89
N VAL A 224 8.37 -8.10 -18.16
CA VAL A 224 9.59 -7.58 -18.78
C VAL A 224 9.29 -6.23 -19.44
N ASN A 225 8.18 -6.14 -20.16
CA ASN A 225 7.59 -4.93 -20.75
C ASN A 225 6.08 -5.13 -20.90
N ASP A 226 5.37 -4.19 -21.54
CA ASP A 226 3.89 -4.22 -21.67
C ASP A 226 3.31 -5.48 -22.32
N TYR A 227 4.13 -6.29 -23.00
CA TYR A 227 3.67 -7.47 -23.71
C TYR A 227 4.56 -8.71 -23.53
N TRP A 228 5.76 -8.64 -22.94
CA TRP A 228 6.61 -9.80 -22.62
C TRP A 228 6.55 -10.11 -21.13
N PHE A 229 6.20 -11.36 -20.81
CA PHE A 229 6.12 -11.89 -19.46
C PHE A 229 7.08 -13.05 -19.31
N LEU A 230 7.92 -13.02 -18.29
CA LEU A 230 8.89 -14.06 -17.96
C LEU A 230 8.36 -14.91 -16.80
N THR A 231 8.18 -16.20 -17.03
CA THR A 231 7.78 -17.18 -16.04
C THR A 231 8.99 -18.01 -15.62
N PHE A 232 9.23 -18.10 -14.31
CA PHE A 232 10.25 -18.95 -13.71
C PHE A 232 9.61 -20.08 -12.91
N ILE A 233 10.10 -21.31 -13.12
CA ILE A 233 9.73 -22.51 -12.37
C ILE A 233 11.03 -23.13 -11.84
N PRO A 234 11.26 -23.18 -10.51
CA PRO A 234 12.51 -23.70 -9.96
C PRO A 234 12.71 -25.20 -10.24
N ALA A 235 13.97 -25.66 -10.25
CA ALA A 235 14.35 -27.06 -10.43
C ALA A 235 14.47 -27.81 -9.08
N ASP A 236 14.36 -29.14 -9.12
CA ASP A 236 14.46 -30.02 -7.93
C ASP A 236 15.86 -30.04 -7.29
N THR A 237 16.90 -29.62 -8.02
CA THR A 237 18.31 -29.61 -7.59
C THR A 237 18.71 -28.36 -6.79
N ARG A 238 17.72 -27.62 -6.27
CA ARG A 238 17.91 -26.40 -5.48
C ARG A 238 18.62 -26.65 -4.14
N PRO A 239 19.26 -25.63 -3.54
CA PRO A 239 19.81 -25.73 -2.19
C PRO A 239 18.68 -26.01 -1.20
N GLN A 240 18.70 -27.19 -0.57
CA GLN A 240 17.78 -27.51 0.53
C GLN A 240 18.44 -27.08 1.83
N LEU A 241 17.68 -26.49 2.76
CA LEU A 241 18.14 -26.37 4.14
C LEU A 241 18.50 -27.78 4.63
N ALA A 242 19.71 -27.94 5.15
CA ALA A 242 20.14 -29.21 5.72
C ALA A 242 19.18 -29.58 6.86
N THR A 243 18.19 -30.42 6.59
CA THR A 243 17.17 -30.88 7.55
C THR A 243 17.75 -31.74 8.67
N ALA A 244 19.05 -32.02 8.63
CA ALA A 244 19.74 -33.03 9.43
C ALA A 244 20.17 -32.59 10.84
N SER A 245 19.89 -31.37 11.31
CA SER A 245 20.48 -30.89 12.59
C SER A 245 19.51 -30.56 13.73
N ILE A 246 18.19 -30.56 13.53
CA ILE A 246 17.23 -30.22 14.61
C ILE A 246 16.31 -31.38 15.00
N VAL A 247 16.08 -32.34 14.10
CA VAL A 247 15.24 -33.52 14.41
C VAL A 247 15.98 -34.52 15.33
N THR A 248 17.31 -34.55 15.25
CA THR A 248 18.21 -35.44 16.00
C THR A 248 18.14 -35.30 17.53
N PRO A 249 18.24 -34.10 18.14
CA PRO A 249 18.20 -33.97 19.60
C PRO A 249 16.86 -34.38 20.21
N TRP A 250 15.73 -34.10 19.55
CA TRP A 250 14.40 -34.46 20.04
C TRP A 250 14.10 -35.95 19.90
N LEU A 251 14.53 -36.58 18.81
CA LEU A 251 14.47 -38.03 18.68
C LEU A 251 15.37 -38.73 19.70
N VAL A 252 16.57 -38.21 19.96
CA VAL A 252 17.47 -38.74 21.00
C VAL A 252 16.85 -38.58 22.40
N ALA A 253 16.20 -37.45 22.70
CA ALA A 253 15.46 -37.26 23.95
C ALA A 253 14.27 -38.24 24.07
N LEU A 254 13.51 -38.45 22.99
CA LEU A 254 12.42 -39.42 22.94
C LEU A 254 12.91 -40.85 23.18
N PHE A 255 13.98 -41.28 22.49
CA PHE A 255 14.58 -42.60 22.71
C PHE A 255 15.16 -42.75 24.11
N GLY A 256 15.82 -41.71 24.64
CA GLY A 256 16.35 -41.71 26.00
C GLY A 256 15.27 -41.86 27.08
N THR A 257 14.13 -41.18 26.91
CA THR A 257 12.98 -41.31 27.83
C THR A 257 12.34 -42.70 27.75
N LEU A 258 12.19 -43.26 26.55
CA LEU A 258 11.67 -44.63 26.36
C LEU A 258 12.58 -45.70 26.98
N ILE A 259 13.90 -45.59 26.78
CA ILE A 259 14.88 -46.52 27.39
C ILE A 259 14.82 -46.43 28.91
N THR A 260 14.77 -45.22 29.47
CA THR A 260 14.69 -45.01 30.92
C THR A 260 13.41 -45.61 31.51
N LEU A 261 12.27 -45.43 30.84
CA LEU A 261 11.00 -46.05 31.20
C LEU A 261 11.09 -47.58 31.19
N PHE A 262 11.71 -48.14 30.15
CA PHE A 262 11.90 -49.58 30.02
C PHE A 262 12.77 -50.15 31.14
N VAL A 263 13.90 -49.51 31.46
CA VAL A 263 14.77 -49.92 32.59
C VAL A 263 14.03 -49.85 33.91
N LEU A 264 13.21 -48.82 34.16
CA LEU A 264 12.40 -48.71 35.37
C LEU A 264 11.38 -49.85 35.48
N ILE A 265 10.66 -50.17 34.40
CA ILE A 265 9.70 -51.29 34.38
C ILE A 265 10.42 -52.63 34.60
N TRP A 266 11.60 -52.80 34.01
CA TRP A 266 12.40 -54.01 34.17
C TRP A 266 12.89 -54.20 35.61
N LEU A 267 13.44 -53.15 36.24
CA LEU A 267 13.85 -53.18 37.65
C LEU A 267 12.67 -53.49 38.57
N GLN A 268 11.48 -52.94 38.29
CA GLN A 268 10.26 -53.24 39.04
C GLN A 268 9.84 -54.71 38.91
N LYS A 269 9.82 -55.27 37.70
CA LYS A 269 9.51 -56.70 37.49
C LYS A 269 10.48 -57.59 38.26
N ARG A 270 11.77 -57.22 38.27
CA ARG A 270 12.81 -57.94 39.02
C ARG A 270 12.56 -57.89 40.53
N ASP A 271 12.24 -56.72 41.08
CA ASP A 271 11.96 -56.56 42.51
C ASP A 271 10.68 -57.30 42.92
N ILE A 272 9.64 -57.30 42.09
CA ILE A 272 8.42 -58.09 42.32
C ILE A 272 8.72 -59.58 42.33
N ALA A 273 9.49 -60.09 41.34
CA ALA A 273 9.87 -61.49 41.27
C ALA A 273 10.70 -61.93 42.49
N TYR A 274 11.63 -61.08 42.95
CA TYR A 274 12.42 -61.33 44.16
C TYR A 274 11.54 -61.40 45.42
N ASN A 275 10.63 -60.45 45.62
CA ASN A 275 9.71 -60.46 46.76
C ASN A 275 8.74 -61.65 46.71
N GLN A 276 8.29 -62.05 45.53
CA GLN A 276 7.45 -63.24 45.33
C GLN A 276 8.19 -64.52 45.72
N LEU A 277 9.44 -64.68 45.29
CA LEU A 277 10.26 -65.85 45.63
C LEU A 277 10.54 -65.91 47.14
N THR A 278 10.83 -64.75 47.74
CA THR A 278 11.05 -64.60 49.19
C THR A 278 9.79 -64.94 49.99
N LEU A 279 8.62 -64.48 49.54
CA LEU A 279 7.33 -64.78 50.16
C LEU A 279 6.99 -66.27 50.08
N LEU A 280 7.20 -66.89 48.92
CA LEU A 280 6.98 -68.34 48.73
C LEU A 280 7.88 -69.17 49.66
N ASN A 281 9.15 -68.77 49.81
CA ASN A 281 10.07 -69.43 50.74
C ASN A 281 9.66 -69.24 52.20
N HIS A 282 9.21 -68.04 52.57
CA HIS A 282 8.74 -67.74 53.92
C HIS A 282 7.49 -68.55 54.30
N ILE A 283 6.49 -68.63 53.42
CA ILE A 283 5.29 -69.45 53.61
C ILE A 283 5.66 -70.93 53.75
N ARG A 284 6.61 -71.41 52.93
CA ARG A 284 7.09 -72.79 52.99
C ARG A 284 7.82 -73.10 54.30
N HIS A 285 8.55 -72.14 54.87
CA HIS A 285 9.21 -72.28 56.18
C HIS A 285 8.22 -72.26 57.34
N LEU A 286 7.24 -71.35 57.31
CA LEU A 286 6.15 -71.24 58.28
C LEU A 286 5.37 -72.56 58.42
N TYR A 287 5.04 -73.23 57.31
CA TYR A 287 4.27 -74.48 57.33
C TYR A 287 5.09 -75.74 57.72
N ARG A 288 6.42 -75.71 57.65
CA ARG A 288 7.27 -76.90 57.86
C ARG A 288 8.00 -76.95 59.19
N LYS A 289 8.34 -75.81 59.80
CA LYS A 289 9.19 -75.76 61.00
C LYS A 289 8.65 -74.89 62.15
N GLY A 290 7.59 -74.10 61.93
CA GLY A 290 7.01 -73.27 63.00
C GLY A 290 7.92 -72.15 63.54
N GLU A 291 9.05 -71.88 62.89
CA GLU A 291 9.95 -70.78 63.25
C GLU A 291 9.61 -69.52 62.44
N ASN A 292 9.62 -68.38 63.13
CA ASN A 292 8.99 -67.14 62.68
C ASN A 292 10.02 -66.03 62.48
N ASP A 293 10.97 -66.24 61.56
CA ASP A 293 11.92 -65.20 61.15
C ASP A 293 11.34 -64.38 59.99
N LYS A 294 11.17 -63.08 60.21
CA LYS A 294 10.53 -62.16 59.25
C LYS A 294 11.52 -61.70 58.18
N PRO A 295 11.32 -62.06 56.90
CA PRO A 295 12.12 -61.49 55.83
C PRO A 295 11.69 -60.03 55.55
N ASN A 296 12.68 -59.18 55.26
CA ASN A 296 12.44 -57.80 54.84
C ASN A 296 12.01 -57.76 53.37
N TYR A 297 10.74 -57.42 53.13
CA TYR A 297 10.22 -57.20 51.78
C TYR A 297 10.42 -55.75 51.35
N ASN A 298 10.86 -55.54 50.10
CA ASN A 298 11.02 -54.19 49.53
C ASN A 298 9.68 -53.53 49.17
N ILE A 299 8.59 -54.31 49.08
CA ILE A 299 7.26 -53.85 48.68
C ILE A 299 6.25 -54.18 49.77
N LYS A 300 5.50 -53.17 50.25
CA LYS A 300 4.58 -53.28 51.39
C LYS A 300 3.52 -54.36 51.23
N ILE A 301 2.97 -54.55 50.03
CA ILE A 301 1.89 -55.53 49.81
C ILE A 301 2.33 -56.96 50.11
N PHE A 302 3.61 -57.30 49.89
CA PHE A 302 4.17 -58.60 50.24
C PHE A 302 4.34 -58.76 51.77
N HIS A 303 4.58 -57.65 52.49
CA HIS A 303 4.59 -57.62 53.94
C HIS A 303 3.17 -57.81 54.51
N ASP A 304 2.17 -57.15 53.92
CA ASP A 304 0.77 -57.27 54.33
C ASP A 304 0.21 -58.69 54.04
N ILE A 305 0.57 -59.28 52.89
CA ILE A 305 0.20 -60.66 52.53
C ILE A 305 0.89 -61.67 53.46
N ALA A 306 2.19 -61.52 53.74
CA ALA A 306 2.90 -62.39 54.68
C ALA A 306 2.22 -62.38 56.06
N LYS A 307 1.88 -61.18 56.57
CA LYS A 307 1.22 -61.00 57.86
C LYS A 307 -0.20 -61.59 57.89
N ALA A 308 -0.95 -61.48 56.80
CA ALA A 308 -2.27 -62.11 56.68
C ALA A 308 -2.18 -63.65 56.68
N MET A 309 -1.16 -64.23 56.03
CA MET A 309 -0.94 -65.67 56.04
C MET A 309 -0.43 -66.20 57.39
N GLU A 310 0.31 -65.39 58.13
CA GLU A 310 0.74 -65.67 59.52
C GLU A 310 -0.47 -65.76 60.48
N HIS A 311 -1.42 -64.81 60.38
CA HIS A 311 -2.68 -64.85 61.14
C HIS A 311 -3.52 -66.10 60.86
N LEU A 312 -3.49 -66.61 59.63
CA LEU A 312 -4.15 -67.85 59.22
C LEU A 312 -3.46 -69.08 59.83
N ALA A 313 -2.13 -69.11 59.87
CA ALA A 313 -1.36 -70.19 60.49
C ALA A 313 -1.47 -70.21 62.03
N SER A 314 -1.59 -69.05 62.69
CA SER A 314 -1.71 -68.94 64.15
C SER A 314 -3.11 -69.25 64.70
N SER A 315 -4.13 -69.34 63.84
CA SER A 315 -5.52 -69.63 64.24
C SER A 315 -5.79 -71.09 64.68
N LYS A 316 -4.77 -71.94 64.75
CA LYS A 316 -4.88 -73.39 65.03
C LYS A 316 -4.24 -73.88 66.34
N GLY A 317 -3.89 -73.02 67.29
CA GLY A 317 -3.29 -73.44 68.59
C GLY A 317 -3.75 -72.59 69.78
N ILE A 318 -4.07 -73.26 70.88
CA ILE A 318 -4.93 -72.87 72.01
C ILE A 318 -4.15 -72.27 73.21
N VAL A 319 -4.61 -71.09 73.67
CA VAL A 319 -4.89 -70.56 75.05
C VAL A 319 -3.90 -70.71 76.22
N GLN A 320 -3.52 -69.58 76.86
CA GLN A 320 -3.72 -69.17 78.29
C GLN A 320 -2.83 -67.92 78.61
N ILE A 321 -3.34 -66.71 78.95
CA ILE A 321 -3.86 -66.20 80.26
C ILE A 321 -2.68 -65.96 81.24
N ASP A 322 -2.35 -64.81 81.85
CA ASP A 322 -3.12 -63.69 82.46
C ASP A 322 -2.27 -62.41 82.75
N GLU A 323 -2.95 -61.26 82.90
CA GLU A 323 -2.86 -60.12 83.89
C GLU A 323 -1.48 -59.48 84.26
N GLU A 324 -1.28 -58.18 84.55
CA GLU A 324 -2.02 -57.10 85.26
C GLU A 324 -1.20 -55.77 85.05
N GLU A 325 -1.77 -54.61 84.67
CA GLU A 325 -2.20 -53.45 85.49
C GLU A 325 -1.29 -52.18 85.48
N GLY A 326 -1.93 -50.99 85.55
CA GLY A 326 -1.32 -49.70 85.96
C GLY A 326 -1.15 -48.62 84.87
N ILE A 327 -2.16 -47.87 84.39
CA ILE A 327 -2.87 -46.71 85.00
C ILE A 327 -2.27 -45.30 84.65
N HIS A 328 -3.19 -44.45 84.13
CA HIS A 328 -3.29 -42.96 84.07
C HIS A 328 -2.60 -42.11 82.94
N SER A 329 -3.37 -41.84 81.87
CA SER A 329 -4.20 -40.61 81.64
C SER A 329 -3.69 -39.20 82.03
N PRO A 330 -4.20 -38.08 81.43
CA PRO A 330 -4.69 -37.89 80.05
C PRO A 330 -4.58 -36.43 79.46
N GLN A 331 -5.22 -36.22 78.30
CA GLN A 331 -5.91 -34.97 77.83
C GLN A 331 -5.03 -33.82 77.25
N VAL A 332 -5.41 -32.99 76.24
CA VAL A 332 -6.68 -32.71 75.53
C VAL A 332 -6.44 -31.71 74.37
N GLU A 333 -7.29 -31.78 73.31
CA GLU A 333 -7.82 -30.72 72.39
C GLU A 333 -6.88 -29.64 71.76
N ARG A 334 -7.15 -28.93 70.65
CA ARG A 334 -8.11 -28.84 69.52
C ARG A 334 -7.47 -27.80 68.54
N GLU A 335 -7.61 -27.93 67.21
CA GLU A 335 -8.22 -26.95 66.26
C GLU A 335 -7.77 -25.47 66.37
N LYS A 336 -7.54 -24.64 65.33
CA LYS A 336 -7.91 -24.53 63.90
C LYS A 336 -7.21 -23.28 63.32
N GLN A 337 -7.01 -23.21 61.99
CA GLN A 337 -7.14 -22.06 61.01
C GLN A 337 -6.67 -20.62 61.39
N GLN A 338 -6.15 -19.70 60.54
CA GLN A 338 -6.20 -19.38 59.09
C GLN A 338 -5.17 -18.22 58.79
N ILE A 339 -4.63 -18.14 57.54
CA ILE A 339 -4.35 -17.00 56.57
C ILE A 339 -3.81 -15.64 57.15
N GLU A 340 -2.85 -14.84 56.61
CA GLU A 340 -2.48 -14.36 55.26
C GLU A 340 -1.22 -13.42 55.30
N LEU A 341 -0.79 -12.89 54.12
CA LEU A 341 -0.12 -11.60 53.79
C LEU A 341 1.42 -11.46 53.52
N THR A 342 1.74 -11.22 52.23
CA THR A 342 2.42 -10.04 51.56
C THR A 342 3.85 -9.52 51.89
N GLN A 343 4.66 -9.32 50.81
CA GLN A 343 5.78 -8.35 50.51
C GLN A 343 7.01 -8.25 51.47
N THR A 344 8.25 -7.80 51.15
CA THR A 344 8.85 -6.85 50.15
C THR A 344 10.41 -7.01 50.08
N VAL A 345 11.01 -6.64 48.93
CA VAL A 345 12.29 -5.90 48.61
C VAL A 345 13.63 -6.12 49.36
N ALA A 346 14.75 -6.14 48.60
CA ALA A 346 16.12 -5.91 49.10
C ALA A 346 16.96 -4.92 48.24
N LYS A 347 17.83 -4.18 48.95
CA LYS A 347 18.75 -3.07 48.59
C LYS A 347 20.14 -3.52 48.10
N THR A 348 20.95 -2.60 47.52
CA THR A 348 22.34 -2.16 47.88
C THR A 348 22.97 -1.36 46.71
N SER A 349 23.95 -0.44 46.79
CA SER A 349 24.71 0.30 47.83
C SER A 349 25.57 1.39 47.14
N SER A 350 26.06 2.36 47.93
CA SER A 350 26.79 3.60 47.58
C SER A 350 28.33 3.57 47.80
N GLU A 351 29.03 4.62 47.29
CA GLU A 351 30.31 5.30 47.73
C GLU A 351 31.32 5.48 46.56
N LYS A 352 32.23 6.47 46.42
CA LYS A 352 32.51 7.85 46.94
C LYS A 352 33.62 8.48 46.04
N THR A 353 33.80 9.81 46.15
CA THR A 353 34.58 10.81 45.36
C THR A 353 36.12 10.87 45.56
N THR A 354 36.89 11.46 44.62
CA THR A 354 38.00 12.45 44.87
C THR A 354 38.59 13.11 43.59
N GLN A 355 39.14 14.34 43.73
CA GLN A 355 39.60 15.32 42.71
C GLN A 355 41.14 15.31 42.45
N HIS A 356 41.63 15.86 41.31
CA HIS A 356 42.69 16.92 41.24
C HIS A 356 43.14 17.37 39.82
N SER A 357 43.40 18.70 39.69
CA SER A 357 44.52 19.40 38.98
C SER A 357 44.43 19.83 37.49
N SER A 358 45.25 20.82 37.12
CA SER A 358 45.00 22.00 36.25
C SER A 358 46.01 22.28 35.10
N ALA A 359 45.50 22.88 33.98
CA ALA A 359 46.10 23.82 32.97
C ALA A 359 47.10 23.31 31.87
N PRO A 360 47.34 24.01 30.71
CA PRO A 360 46.52 24.93 29.86
C PRO A 360 46.65 24.81 28.28
N ILE A 361 45.63 25.35 27.52
CA ILE A 361 45.63 26.01 26.15
C ILE A 361 45.87 25.12 24.88
N PRO A 362 45.18 25.31 23.70
CA PRO A 362 44.78 26.59 23.07
C PRO A 362 43.35 26.79 22.58
N GLN A 363 43.05 28.09 22.45
CA GLN A 363 41.90 28.70 21.79
C GLN A 363 41.68 28.12 20.38
N VAL A 364 40.46 27.64 20.13
CA VAL A 364 39.90 27.51 18.79
C VAL A 364 38.79 28.54 18.67
N MET A 365 38.84 29.26 17.56
CA MET A 365 37.94 30.31 17.14
C MET A 365 36.47 29.91 17.35
N VAL A 366 35.72 30.80 17.99
CA VAL A 366 34.26 30.76 17.95
C VAL A 366 33.89 31.14 16.52
N GLU A 367 33.48 30.16 15.71
CA GLU A 367 32.57 30.46 14.60
C GLU A 367 31.29 31.00 15.26
N GLU A 368 30.94 32.24 14.91
CA GLU A 368 29.63 32.80 15.22
C GLU A 368 28.57 31.80 14.77
N VAL A 369 27.82 31.26 15.73
CA VAL A 369 26.63 30.47 15.45
C VAL A 369 25.64 31.44 14.82
N ASP A 370 25.39 31.26 13.52
CA ASP A 370 24.41 32.00 12.75
C ASP A 370 23.06 32.03 13.49
N GLU A 371 22.73 33.17 14.12
CA GLU A 371 21.55 33.36 14.98
C GLU A 371 20.22 33.33 14.19
N ASN A 372 20.25 33.06 12.87
CA ASN A 372 19.09 33.13 11.98
C ASN A 372 18.48 31.77 11.60
N LYS A 373 18.82 30.67 12.27
CA LYS A 373 18.21 29.37 11.92
C LYS A 373 16.75 29.31 12.38
N VAL A 374 15.83 29.60 11.46
CA VAL A 374 14.38 29.41 11.67
C VAL A 374 14.11 27.93 12.01
N GLU A 375 13.52 27.70 13.18
CA GLU A 375 13.15 26.34 13.62
C GLU A 375 11.97 25.85 12.78
N LEU A 376 12.23 24.90 11.88
CA LEU A 376 11.26 24.37 10.92
C LEU A 376 10.92 22.91 11.24
N THR A 377 9.67 22.67 11.62
CA THR A 377 9.18 21.32 11.94
C THR A 377 9.01 20.49 10.67
N GLN A 378 9.71 19.36 10.55
CA GLN A 378 9.61 18.47 9.38
C GLN A 378 8.17 18.01 9.10
N ASN A 379 7.35 17.85 10.14
CA ASN A 379 6.00 17.32 10.05
C ASN A 379 5.03 18.17 9.22
N ILE A 380 5.35 19.44 8.91
CA ILE A 380 4.49 20.25 8.03
C ILE A 380 4.60 19.84 6.56
N PHE A 381 5.69 19.17 6.15
CA PHE A 381 5.89 18.67 4.78
C PHE A 381 5.17 17.32 4.62
N ARG A 382 3.93 17.36 4.14
CA ARG A 382 3.07 16.19 3.98
C ARG A 382 3.30 15.54 2.61
N ALA A 383 2.48 14.54 2.28
CA ALA A 383 2.65 13.78 1.04
C ALA A 383 2.42 14.61 -0.23
N TYR A 384 1.54 15.62 -0.18
CA TYR A 384 1.03 16.33 -1.37
C TYR A 384 1.08 17.86 -1.24
N ASP A 385 1.25 18.37 -0.02
CA ASP A 385 1.26 19.79 0.30
C ASP A 385 2.11 20.06 1.56
N ILE A 386 2.24 21.33 1.90
CA ILE A 386 2.76 21.77 3.19
C ILE A 386 1.57 22.26 4.02
N ARG A 387 1.40 21.75 5.25
CA ARG A 387 0.27 22.11 6.12
C ARG A 387 0.70 22.20 7.58
N GLY A 388 0.26 23.26 8.27
CA GLY A 388 0.55 23.46 9.68
C GLY A 388 -0.46 24.38 10.37
N THR A 389 -0.40 24.41 11.70
CA THR A 389 -1.18 25.34 12.51
C THR A 389 -0.48 26.70 12.53
N VAL A 390 -1.23 27.76 12.25
CA VAL A 390 -0.71 29.13 12.23
C VAL A 390 -0.35 29.57 13.64
N GLY A 391 0.82 30.17 13.80
CA GLY A 391 1.37 30.64 15.07
C GLY A 391 2.23 29.60 15.81
N SER A 392 2.04 28.30 15.54
CA SER A 392 2.92 27.25 16.07
C SER A 392 3.84 26.67 15.00
N ASP A 393 3.27 26.04 13.97
CA ASP A 393 4.03 25.33 12.94
C ASP A 393 4.31 26.22 11.73
N LEU A 394 3.41 27.18 11.48
CA LEU A 394 3.44 28.06 10.33
C LEU A 394 3.34 29.53 10.74
N ASN A 395 4.28 30.34 10.27
CA ASN A 395 4.32 31.78 10.50
C ASN A 395 4.95 32.48 9.28
N PRO A 396 4.92 33.82 9.19
CA PRO A 396 5.51 34.55 8.07
C PRO A 396 6.98 34.22 7.82
N GLN A 397 7.81 34.05 8.86
CA GLN A 397 9.22 33.71 8.71
C GLN A 397 9.42 32.34 8.05
N VAL A 398 8.61 31.34 8.45
CA VAL A 398 8.60 30.02 7.81
C VAL A 398 8.14 30.11 6.35
N ALA A 399 7.10 30.90 6.07
CA ALA A 399 6.60 31.09 4.69
C ALA A 399 7.65 31.77 3.79
N GLU A 400 8.39 32.75 4.31
CA GLU A 400 9.50 33.39 3.60
C GLU A 400 10.63 32.41 3.28
N GLN A 401 11.05 31.59 4.26
CA GLN A 401 12.07 30.55 4.05
C GLN A 401 11.63 29.50 3.01
N ILE A 402 10.35 29.10 3.03
CA ILE A 402 9.79 28.20 2.01
C ILE A 402 9.76 28.90 0.64
N GLY A 403 9.41 30.18 0.57
CA GLY A 403 9.48 30.97 -0.66
C GLY A 403 10.89 31.05 -1.22
N LEU A 404 11.89 31.28 -0.37
CA LEU A 404 13.30 31.32 -0.75
C LEU A 404 13.78 29.95 -1.27
N ALA A 405 13.40 28.86 -0.59
CA ALA A 405 13.72 27.50 -1.03
C ALA A 405 13.05 27.15 -2.36
N LEU A 406 11.77 27.49 -2.54
CA LEU A 406 11.02 27.25 -3.76
C LEU A 406 11.59 28.05 -4.93
N GLY A 407 11.89 29.33 -4.71
CA GLY A 407 12.49 30.18 -5.73
C GLY A 407 13.89 29.69 -6.14
N SER A 408 14.68 29.22 -5.18
CA SER A 408 15.97 28.57 -5.45
C SER A 408 15.82 27.29 -6.28
N GLU A 409 14.80 26.48 -6.00
CA GLU A 409 14.50 25.28 -6.79
C GLU A 409 14.09 25.63 -8.24
N LEU A 410 13.32 26.70 -8.43
CA LEU A 410 12.95 27.20 -9.76
C LEU A 410 14.18 27.67 -10.54
N GLN A 411 15.10 28.41 -9.91
CA GLN A 411 16.37 28.83 -10.53
C GLN A 411 17.20 27.64 -11.02
N VAL A 412 17.31 26.58 -10.22
CA VAL A 412 18.02 25.34 -10.60
C VAL A 412 17.38 24.69 -11.84
N ARG A 413 16.05 24.77 -11.96
CA ARG A 413 15.30 24.25 -13.10
C ARG A 413 15.29 25.18 -14.32
N GLY A 414 15.90 26.36 -14.22
CA GLY A 414 15.89 27.39 -15.28
C GLY A 414 14.57 28.15 -15.39
N GLU A 415 13.67 28.01 -14.41
CA GLU A 415 12.37 28.69 -14.34
C GLU A 415 12.54 30.05 -13.67
N LYS A 416 11.95 31.10 -14.25
CA LYS A 416 12.16 32.49 -13.80
C LYS A 416 10.92 33.15 -13.19
N LYS A 417 9.74 32.55 -13.35
CA LYS A 417 8.47 33.14 -12.93
C LYS A 417 7.60 32.12 -12.22
N ILE A 418 6.83 32.57 -11.22
CA ILE A 418 5.83 31.78 -10.52
C ILE A 418 4.56 32.60 -10.25
N ILE A 419 3.40 31.96 -10.31
CA ILE A 419 2.12 32.55 -9.94
C ILE A 419 1.87 32.36 -8.44
N LEU A 420 1.35 33.38 -7.78
CA LEU A 420 1.05 33.39 -6.35
C LEU A 420 -0.43 33.74 -6.14
N GLY A 421 -1.18 32.86 -5.48
CA GLY A 421 -2.56 33.12 -5.04
C GLY A 421 -2.78 32.68 -3.60
N TRP A 422 -3.94 33.00 -3.02
CA TRP A 422 -4.30 32.55 -1.68
C TRP A 422 -5.82 32.43 -1.44
N ASP A 423 -6.20 31.65 -0.43
CA ASP A 423 -7.61 31.46 -0.02
C ASP A 423 -8.12 32.56 0.94
N GLY A 424 -9.35 32.42 1.42
CA GLY A 424 -10.05 33.39 2.27
C GLY A 424 -9.68 33.40 3.75
N ARG A 425 -8.62 32.69 4.18
CA ARG A 425 -8.26 32.63 5.61
C ARG A 425 -7.63 33.94 6.08
N LEU A 426 -7.81 34.24 7.37
CA LEU A 426 -7.28 35.47 7.99
C LEU A 426 -5.75 35.56 7.91
N SER A 427 -5.06 34.43 7.95
CA SER A 427 -3.60 34.35 7.90
C SER A 427 -3.03 34.34 6.48
N SER A 428 -3.85 34.07 5.47
CA SER A 428 -3.42 33.88 4.08
C SER A 428 -2.73 35.12 3.48
N PRO A 429 -3.22 36.36 3.66
CA PRO A 429 -2.55 37.56 3.14
C PRO A 429 -1.12 37.75 3.67
N ASP A 430 -0.89 37.56 4.97
CA ASP A 430 0.42 37.75 5.59
C ASP A 430 1.40 36.65 5.18
N LEU A 431 0.94 35.40 5.12
CA LEU A 431 1.75 34.26 4.64
C LEU A 431 2.09 34.40 3.15
N ALA A 432 1.14 34.86 2.32
CA ALA A 432 1.37 35.11 0.89
C ALA A 432 2.39 36.24 0.67
N LYS A 433 2.31 37.32 1.46
CA LYS A 433 3.28 38.40 1.42
C LYS A 433 4.70 37.92 1.76
N ALA A 434 4.84 37.10 2.80
CA ALA A 434 6.13 36.55 3.20
C ALA A 434 6.67 35.53 2.17
N MET A 435 5.81 34.65 1.63
CA MET A 435 6.14 33.77 0.51
C MET A 435 6.66 34.55 -0.69
N GLN A 436 5.98 35.65 -1.06
CA GLN A 436 6.40 36.53 -2.14
C GLN A 436 7.79 37.13 -1.88
N GLN A 437 8.07 37.56 -0.65
CA GLN A 437 9.38 38.11 -0.28
C GLN A 437 10.50 37.09 -0.50
N GLY A 438 10.31 35.84 -0.02
CA GLY A 438 11.28 34.76 -0.24
C GLY A 438 11.49 34.43 -1.71
N LEU A 439 10.41 34.35 -2.50
CA LEU A 439 10.48 34.11 -3.94
C LEU A 439 11.27 35.20 -4.67
N LEU A 440 10.96 36.48 -4.42
CA LEU A 440 11.66 37.60 -5.04
C LEU A 440 13.14 37.65 -4.63
N ALA A 441 13.46 37.34 -3.37
CA ALA A 441 14.83 37.31 -2.85
C ALA A 441 15.70 36.22 -3.50
N SER A 442 15.08 35.17 -4.08
CA SER A 442 15.80 34.16 -4.86
C SER A 442 16.12 34.60 -6.30
N GLY A 443 15.54 35.71 -6.77
CA GLY A 443 15.63 36.18 -8.16
C GLY A 443 14.52 35.66 -9.09
N VAL A 444 13.47 35.05 -8.55
CA VAL A 444 12.27 34.63 -9.32
C VAL A 444 11.22 35.74 -9.33
N ASP A 445 10.66 36.04 -10.49
CA ASP A 445 9.55 36.98 -10.62
C ASP A 445 8.23 36.33 -10.15
N VAL A 446 7.34 37.14 -9.57
CA VAL A 446 6.06 36.68 -9.04
C VAL A 446 4.90 37.35 -9.76
N ILE A 447 3.97 36.56 -10.29
CA ILE A 447 2.66 37.03 -10.76
C ILE A 447 1.65 36.78 -9.66
N ASN A 448 1.31 37.83 -8.92
CA ASN A 448 0.37 37.77 -7.83
C ASN A 448 -1.05 37.93 -8.39
N ILE A 449 -1.88 36.91 -8.18
CA ILE A 449 -3.27 36.86 -8.65
C ILE A 449 -4.31 37.10 -7.54
N GLY A 450 -3.85 37.45 -6.34
CA GLY A 450 -4.73 37.81 -5.24
C GLY A 450 -5.40 36.62 -4.54
N ALA A 451 -6.55 36.94 -3.94
CA ALA A 451 -7.41 35.96 -3.28
C ALA A 451 -8.27 35.24 -4.32
N VAL A 452 -8.06 33.93 -4.49
CA VAL A 452 -8.70 33.12 -5.54
C VAL A 452 -8.94 31.68 -5.07
N ALA A 453 -9.83 30.96 -5.76
CA ALA A 453 -9.97 29.52 -5.57
C ALA A 453 -8.75 28.75 -6.13
N THR A 454 -8.51 27.54 -5.62
CA THR A 454 -7.39 26.69 -6.04
C THR A 454 -7.44 26.35 -7.54
N GLY A 455 -8.63 26.06 -8.08
CA GLY A 455 -8.81 25.84 -9.53
C GLY A 455 -8.41 27.03 -10.39
N MET A 456 -8.57 28.27 -9.89
CA MET A 456 -8.18 29.48 -10.59
C MET A 456 -6.65 29.68 -10.64
N LEU A 457 -5.91 29.27 -9.59
CA LEU A 457 -4.44 29.22 -9.65
C LEU A 457 -3.98 28.21 -10.71
N TYR A 458 -4.60 27.03 -10.74
CA TYR A 458 -4.26 26.02 -11.74
C TYR A 458 -4.57 26.50 -13.16
N TYR A 459 -5.74 27.12 -13.38
CA TYR A 459 -6.07 27.77 -14.64
C TYR A 459 -5.01 28.80 -15.06
N ALA A 460 -4.59 29.68 -14.14
CA ALA A 460 -3.54 30.65 -14.41
C ALA A 460 -2.22 29.99 -14.83
N CYS A 461 -1.85 28.85 -14.24
CA CYS A 461 -0.67 28.07 -14.64
C CYS A 461 -0.77 27.44 -16.05
N HIS A 462 -1.95 27.44 -16.67
CA HIS A 462 -2.15 26.99 -18.05
C HIS A 462 -2.20 28.15 -19.05
N GLU A 463 -2.72 29.31 -18.64
CA GLU A 463 -3.00 30.45 -19.54
C GLU A 463 -1.98 31.60 -19.46
N LEU A 464 -1.27 31.72 -18.34
CA LEU A 464 -0.24 32.75 -18.19
C LEU A 464 1.11 32.29 -18.76
N ASP A 465 2.09 33.19 -18.76
CA ASP A 465 3.43 32.98 -19.31
C ASP A 465 4.32 32.04 -18.47
N THR A 466 3.78 31.47 -17.39
CA THR A 466 4.46 30.50 -16.54
C THR A 466 3.54 29.36 -16.13
N HIS A 467 4.15 28.19 -15.98
CA HIS A 467 3.49 26.95 -15.58
C HIS A 467 3.69 26.60 -14.11
N ASN A 468 4.31 27.52 -13.37
CA ASN A 468 4.67 27.36 -11.97
C ASN A 468 3.71 28.18 -11.12
N GLY A 469 3.22 27.60 -10.03
CA GLY A 469 2.27 28.27 -9.16
C GLY A 469 2.39 27.82 -7.71
N VAL A 470 2.05 28.70 -6.78
CA VAL A 470 1.86 28.37 -5.37
C VAL A 470 0.60 29.05 -4.86
N ILE A 471 -0.26 28.28 -4.20
CA ILE A 471 -1.43 28.83 -3.48
C ILE A 471 -1.31 28.61 -1.99
N ILE A 472 -1.50 29.70 -1.24
CA ILE A 472 -1.58 29.67 0.22
C ILE A 472 -3.00 29.27 0.59
N THR A 473 -3.16 28.10 1.18
CA THR A 473 -4.48 27.63 1.59
C THR A 473 -4.39 26.61 2.72
N GLY A 474 -5.39 26.60 3.61
CA GLY A 474 -5.65 25.52 4.56
C GLY A 474 -6.69 24.50 4.07
N SER A 475 -7.16 24.63 2.83
CA SER A 475 -8.21 23.82 2.22
C SER A 475 -9.46 23.70 3.10
N HIS A 476 -9.97 22.50 3.37
CA HIS A 476 -11.04 22.31 4.35
C HIS A 476 -10.61 22.49 5.80
N ASN A 477 -9.34 22.50 6.22
CA ASN A 477 -8.99 22.40 7.65
C ASN A 477 -9.58 23.54 8.53
N PRO A 478 -9.63 23.41 9.88
CA PRO A 478 -10.11 24.49 10.76
C PRO A 478 -9.40 25.83 10.51
N ALA A 479 -10.03 26.95 10.89
CA ALA A 479 -9.53 28.32 10.62
C ALA A 479 -8.07 28.55 11.07
N SER A 480 -7.63 27.86 12.13
CA SER A 480 -6.26 27.92 12.65
C SER A 480 -5.19 27.29 11.75
N PHE A 481 -5.57 26.51 10.74
CA PHE A 481 -4.64 25.87 9.81
C PHE A 481 -4.41 26.71 8.55
N ASN A 482 -3.22 26.59 7.98
CA ASN A 482 -2.91 27.07 6.63
C ASN A 482 -1.81 26.20 6.01
N GLY A 483 -1.40 26.50 4.78
CA GLY A 483 -0.48 25.66 4.04
C GLY A 483 -0.19 26.16 2.62
N PHE A 484 0.53 25.34 1.86
CA PHE A 484 0.96 25.64 0.50
C PHE A 484 0.73 24.45 -0.41
N LYS A 485 0.00 24.66 -1.50
CA LYS A 485 -0.04 23.74 -2.65
C LYS A 485 0.88 24.29 -3.74
N ILE A 486 1.87 23.52 -4.15
CA ILE A 486 2.94 23.97 -5.06
C ILE A 486 2.87 23.19 -6.37
N VAL A 487 2.93 23.91 -7.48
CA VAL A 487 2.95 23.40 -8.84
C VAL A 487 4.22 23.89 -9.54
N ILE A 488 4.99 22.96 -10.11
CA ILE A 488 6.14 23.28 -10.98
C ILE A 488 5.90 22.58 -12.31
N ASN A 489 5.94 23.34 -13.42
CA ASN A 489 5.68 22.83 -14.76
C ASN A 489 4.37 22.03 -14.85
N ARG A 490 3.29 22.60 -14.27
CA ARG A 490 1.94 22.00 -14.17
C ARG A 490 1.85 20.70 -13.37
N GLN A 491 2.95 20.27 -12.74
CA GLN A 491 2.98 19.10 -11.87
C GLN A 491 2.94 19.54 -10.41
N THR A 492 1.96 19.04 -9.66
CA THR A 492 1.91 19.27 -8.21
C THR A 492 3.04 18.52 -7.54
N LEU A 493 3.78 19.22 -6.67
CA LEU A 493 4.89 18.60 -5.96
C LEU A 493 4.39 17.49 -5.02
N SER A 494 5.16 16.40 -4.98
CA SER A 494 4.90 15.25 -4.11
C SER A 494 6.01 15.07 -3.09
N LYS A 495 5.75 14.21 -2.09
CA LYS A 495 6.57 13.90 -0.92
C LYS A 495 8.08 14.16 -1.07
N GLU A 496 8.77 13.47 -1.98
CA GLU A 496 10.23 13.59 -2.14
C GLU A 496 10.66 15.00 -2.57
N GLN A 497 9.87 15.66 -3.42
CA GLN A 497 10.13 17.01 -3.92
C GLN A 497 9.86 18.06 -2.83
N LEU A 498 8.81 17.87 -2.03
CA LEU A 498 8.52 18.74 -0.88
C LEU A 498 9.60 18.60 0.20
N MET A 499 10.05 17.38 0.47
CA MET A 499 11.17 17.12 1.38
C MET A 499 12.49 17.70 0.87
N ALA A 500 12.69 17.80 -0.45
CA ALA A 500 13.85 18.50 -1.01
C ALA A 500 13.86 20.00 -0.63
N LEU A 501 12.69 20.66 -0.60
CA LEU A 501 12.58 22.05 -0.12
C LEU A 501 12.94 22.14 1.38
N TYR A 502 12.43 21.21 2.20
CA TYR A 502 12.82 21.14 3.62
C TYR A 502 14.33 21.00 3.79
N HIS A 503 14.96 20.06 3.07
CA HIS A 503 16.40 19.86 3.14
C HIS A 503 17.20 21.07 2.65
N ARG A 504 16.70 21.78 1.65
CA ARG A 504 17.29 23.04 1.16
C ARG A 504 17.32 24.08 2.27
N ILE A 505 16.21 24.26 2.98
CA ILE A 505 16.11 25.19 4.14
C ILE A 505 17.08 24.77 5.24
N GLN A 506 17.14 23.48 5.59
CA GLN A 506 18.04 23.00 6.64
C GLN A 506 19.52 23.19 6.31
N ARG A 507 19.88 23.14 5.03
CA ARG A 507 21.25 23.32 4.52
C ARG A 507 21.60 24.78 4.22
N GLN A 508 20.62 25.69 4.29
CA GLN A 508 20.75 27.08 3.82
C GLN A 508 21.25 27.15 2.37
N ASP A 509 20.82 26.19 1.54
CA ASP A 509 21.22 26.08 0.13
C ASP A 509 20.30 26.96 -0.73
N PHE A 510 20.53 28.28 -0.71
CA PHE A 510 19.68 29.24 -1.39
C PHE A 510 20.39 29.94 -2.54
N HIS A 511 19.63 30.19 -3.61
CA HIS A 511 19.98 31.20 -4.59
C HIS A 511 19.56 32.58 -4.09
N SER A 512 20.30 33.61 -4.50
CA SER A 512 19.99 35.00 -4.22
C SER A 512 19.84 35.80 -5.50
N GLY A 513 18.93 36.76 -5.49
CA GLY A 513 18.64 37.62 -6.62
C GLY A 513 17.59 38.68 -6.27
N GLN A 514 17.12 39.38 -7.29
CA GLN A 514 16.05 40.37 -7.16
C GLN A 514 15.03 40.15 -8.27
N GLY A 515 13.96 39.41 -7.95
CA GLY A 515 12.80 39.26 -8.82
C GLY A 515 11.88 40.48 -8.79
N GLN A 516 10.91 40.51 -9.70
CA GLN A 516 9.87 41.53 -9.78
C GLN A 516 8.49 40.94 -9.49
N ALA A 517 7.60 41.73 -8.89
CA ALA A 517 6.22 41.34 -8.66
C ALA A 517 5.28 42.09 -9.62
N GLU A 518 4.41 41.35 -10.29
CA GLU A 518 3.29 41.86 -11.09
C GLU A 518 1.97 41.48 -10.41
N GLN A 519 0.96 42.35 -10.48
CA GLN A 519 -0.39 42.06 -10.01
C GLN A 519 -1.29 41.80 -11.21
N LYS A 520 -2.02 40.69 -11.22
CA LYS A 520 -2.92 40.33 -12.33
C LYS A 520 -4.24 39.75 -11.83
N ASN A 521 -5.36 40.30 -12.28
CA ASN A 521 -6.68 39.70 -12.03
C ASN A 521 -7.03 38.73 -13.18
N ILE A 522 -7.35 37.49 -12.83
CA ILE A 522 -7.68 36.41 -13.79
C ILE A 522 -9.14 35.94 -13.67
N ALA A 523 -9.95 36.58 -12.82
CA ALA A 523 -11.32 36.17 -12.55
C ALA A 523 -12.23 36.25 -13.78
N SER A 524 -12.16 37.35 -14.55
CA SER A 524 -12.92 37.50 -15.79
C SER A 524 -12.54 36.44 -16.82
N ASP A 525 -11.23 36.27 -17.05
CA ASP A 525 -10.72 35.33 -18.05
C ASP A 525 -11.13 33.89 -17.73
N TYR A 526 -11.10 33.51 -16.46
CA TYR A 526 -11.54 32.22 -15.96
C TYR A 526 -13.04 32.00 -16.17
N LEU A 527 -13.88 32.97 -15.79
CA LEU A 527 -15.33 32.88 -15.97
C LEU A 527 -15.73 32.81 -17.44
N ASP A 528 -15.14 33.67 -18.27
CA ASP A 528 -15.41 33.72 -19.71
C ASP A 528 -15.02 32.39 -20.39
N ARG A 529 -13.90 31.80 -19.95
CA ARG A 529 -13.46 30.50 -20.45
C ARG A 529 -14.43 29.37 -20.10
N ILE A 530 -15.03 29.36 -18.92
CA ILE A 530 -16.06 28.38 -18.56
C ILE A 530 -17.35 28.64 -19.34
N GLN A 531 -17.84 29.88 -19.32
CA GLN A 531 -19.12 30.25 -19.95
C GLN A 531 -19.11 30.10 -21.46
N GLY A 532 -17.96 30.32 -22.12
CA GLY A 532 -17.81 30.12 -23.56
C GLY A 532 -17.93 28.67 -24.01
N ASP A 533 -17.79 27.71 -23.09
CA ASP A 533 -17.88 26.26 -23.38
C ASP A 533 -19.21 25.65 -22.92
N ILE A 534 -19.83 26.18 -21.86
CA ILE A 534 -20.99 25.56 -21.21
C ILE A 534 -22.32 26.08 -21.77
N GLN A 535 -23.23 25.17 -22.14
CA GLN A 535 -24.55 25.52 -22.67
C GLN A 535 -25.69 24.85 -21.91
N LEU A 536 -26.56 25.65 -21.29
CA LEU A 536 -27.74 25.13 -20.59
C LEU A 536 -28.95 25.03 -21.54
N SER A 537 -29.69 23.92 -21.49
CA SER A 537 -30.94 23.77 -22.26
C SER A 537 -32.19 24.29 -21.54
N ARG A 538 -32.12 24.49 -20.22
CA ARG A 538 -33.21 25.06 -19.41
C ARG A 538 -32.63 25.77 -18.18
N PRO A 539 -33.32 26.78 -17.63
CA PRO A 539 -32.95 27.33 -16.34
C PRO A 539 -33.12 26.28 -15.24
N LEU A 540 -32.21 26.31 -14.26
CA LEU A 540 -32.28 25.52 -13.04
C LEU A 540 -32.23 26.48 -11.85
N LYS A 541 -32.90 26.10 -10.77
CA LYS A 541 -32.78 26.74 -9.47
C LYS A 541 -31.77 25.99 -8.61
N VAL A 542 -30.74 26.68 -8.17
CA VAL A 542 -29.60 26.10 -7.46
C VAL A 542 -29.44 26.77 -6.10
N VAL A 543 -29.30 25.98 -5.03
CA VAL A 543 -28.77 26.50 -3.76
C VAL A 543 -27.26 26.32 -3.78
N LEU A 544 -26.50 27.40 -3.60
CA LEU A 544 -25.04 27.36 -3.52
C LEU A 544 -24.61 27.64 -2.09
N ASP A 545 -23.96 26.65 -1.46
CA ASP A 545 -23.30 26.79 -0.17
C ASP A 545 -21.78 26.86 -0.35
N ALA A 546 -21.15 27.91 0.14
CA ALA A 546 -19.70 28.04 0.09
C ALA A 546 -19.00 27.94 1.46
N GLY A 547 -19.75 27.73 2.55
CA GLY A 547 -19.20 27.62 3.91
C GLY A 547 -18.26 28.78 4.30
N ASN A 548 -18.50 29.99 3.79
CA ASN A 548 -17.64 31.18 3.92
C ASN A 548 -16.23 31.07 3.30
N GLY A 549 -15.99 30.06 2.47
CA GLY A 549 -14.76 29.85 1.71
C GLY A 549 -14.58 30.82 0.54
N ILE A 550 -13.38 30.80 -0.06
CA ILE A 550 -13.00 31.75 -1.12
C ILE A 550 -13.80 31.57 -2.43
N ALA A 551 -14.37 30.38 -2.64
CA ALA A 551 -15.13 30.03 -3.83
C ALA A 551 -16.51 30.70 -3.90
N GLY A 552 -17.02 31.25 -2.80
CA GLY A 552 -18.38 31.79 -2.70
C GLY A 552 -18.70 32.91 -3.71
N PRO A 553 -17.95 34.03 -3.73
CA PRO A 553 -18.26 35.15 -4.62
C PRO A 553 -18.14 34.77 -6.11
N ILE A 554 -17.07 34.07 -6.47
CA ILE A 554 -16.78 33.71 -7.86
C ILE A 554 -17.71 32.59 -8.36
N GLY A 555 -18.07 31.63 -7.49
CA GLY A 555 -19.09 30.62 -7.78
C GLY A 555 -20.47 31.21 -7.97
N LEU A 556 -20.88 32.14 -7.10
CA LEU A 556 -22.15 32.86 -7.25
C LEU A 556 -22.20 33.67 -8.55
N GLN A 557 -21.11 34.32 -8.91
CA GLN A 557 -20.99 35.05 -10.17
C GLN A 557 -21.09 34.10 -11.37
N LEU A 558 -20.35 32.98 -11.36
CA LEU A 558 -20.37 31.97 -12.42
C LEU A 558 -21.80 31.48 -12.68
N LEU A 559 -22.47 30.99 -11.63
CA LEU A 559 -23.80 30.39 -11.75
C LEU A 559 -24.84 31.41 -12.24
N LYS A 560 -24.79 32.66 -11.74
CA LYS A 560 -25.70 33.72 -12.21
C LYS A 560 -25.48 34.06 -13.68
N THR A 561 -24.23 34.17 -14.11
CA THR A 561 -23.94 34.52 -15.51
C THR A 561 -24.26 33.36 -16.47
N MET A 562 -24.25 32.12 -16.00
CA MET A 562 -24.79 30.96 -16.74
C MET A 562 -26.33 31.00 -16.90
N GLY A 563 -27.03 31.94 -16.26
CA GLY A 563 -28.48 32.10 -16.36
C GLY A 563 -29.29 31.28 -15.34
N LEU A 564 -28.68 30.87 -14.24
CA LEU A 564 -29.32 30.09 -13.17
C LEU A 564 -29.99 30.99 -12.13
N ASP A 565 -31.07 30.50 -11.52
CA ASP A 565 -31.66 31.11 -10.32
C ASP A 565 -30.91 30.59 -9.09
N VAL A 566 -30.08 31.44 -8.48
CA VAL A 566 -29.15 31.02 -7.42
C VAL A 566 -29.58 31.58 -6.07
N VAL A 567 -29.80 30.67 -5.12
CA VAL A 567 -29.98 30.99 -3.70
C VAL A 567 -28.63 30.82 -2.99
N PRO A 568 -27.95 31.92 -2.58
CA PRO A 568 -26.67 31.82 -1.90
C PRO A 568 -26.84 31.46 -0.41
N LEU A 569 -25.99 30.56 0.06
CA LEU A 569 -25.76 30.24 1.47
C LEU A 569 -24.27 30.46 1.77
N PHE A 570 -24.00 31.30 2.77
CA PHE A 570 -22.65 31.50 3.29
C PHE A 570 -21.60 31.83 2.19
N CYS A 571 -22.00 32.54 1.13
CA CYS A 571 -21.13 32.87 -0.01
C CYS A 571 -20.19 34.06 0.25
N ASP A 572 -20.38 34.80 1.34
CA ASP A 572 -19.46 35.86 1.75
C ASP A 572 -18.21 35.25 2.40
N VAL A 573 -17.04 35.72 1.98
CA VAL A 573 -15.76 35.21 2.47
C VAL A 573 -15.53 35.67 3.91
N ASP A 574 -15.45 34.71 4.84
CA ASP A 574 -15.10 34.95 6.23
C ASP A 574 -14.23 33.78 6.73
N GLY A 575 -12.92 34.04 6.88
CA GLY A 575 -11.94 33.07 7.33
C GLY A 575 -12.11 32.58 8.77
N ASN A 576 -13.10 33.08 9.53
CA ASN A 576 -13.51 32.51 10.81
C ASN A 576 -14.43 31.29 10.65
N PHE A 577 -15.02 31.09 9.46
CA PHE A 577 -16.01 30.04 9.17
C PHE A 577 -17.15 29.98 10.22
N PRO A 578 -17.93 31.07 10.40
CA PRO A 578 -18.83 31.23 11.54
C PRO A 578 -20.09 30.34 11.52
N ASN A 579 -20.41 29.70 10.39
CA ASN A 579 -21.66 28.95 10.22
C ASN A 579 -21.45 27.44 10.42
N HIS A 580 -20.77 26.81 9.47
CA HIS A 580 -20.26 25.46 9.56
C HIS A 580 -18.90 25.41 8.89
N HIS A 581 -18.20 24.29 9.04
CA HIS A 581 -16.89 24.11 8.46
C HIS A 581 -17.02 23.88 6.95
N PRO A 582 -16.17 24.47 6.08
CA PRO A 582 -16.30 24.30 4.63
C PRO A 582 -15.67 22.97 4.17
N ASP A 583 -16.26 21.86 4.65
CA ASP A 583 -15.93 20.50 4.25
C ASP A 583 -17.20 19.76 3.80
N PRO A 584 -17.50 19.74 2.49
CA PRO A 584 -18.69 19.10 1.96
C PRO A 584 -18.62 17.57 2.00
N SER A 585 -17.49 16.98 2.39
CA SER A 585 -17.38 15.53 2.57
C SER A 585 -17.97 15.04 3.89
N ASP A 586 -18.18 15.95 4.85
CA ASP A 586 -18.86 15.67 6.11
C ASP A 586 -20.37 15.97 5.97
N PRO A 587 -21.25 14.96 6.13
CA PRO A 587 -22.70 15.14 6.05
C PRO A 587 -23.26 16.20 7.02
N GLU A 588 -22.63 16.44 8.18
CA GLU A 588 -23.11 17.45 9.14
C GLU A 588 -23.05 18.87 8.56
N ASN A 589 -22.03 19.14 7.72
CA ASN A 589 -21.87 20.44 7.06
C ASN A 589 -22.88 20.66 5.91
N LEU A 590 -23.58 19.62 5.46
CA LEU A 590 -24.58 19.72 4.39
C LEU A 590 -26.01 19.94 4.90
N VAL A 591 -26.25 19.90 6.21
CA VAL A 591 -27.58 20.00 6.80
C VAL A 591 -28.28 21.32 6.45
N ALA A 592 -27.54 22.42 6.42
CA ALA A 592 -28.08 23.73 6.02
C ALA A 592 -28.49 23.74 4.54
N LEU A 593 -27.63 23.20 3.67
CA LEU A 593 -27.91 23.05 2.25
C LEU A 593 -29.15 22.18 1.99
N GLN A 594 -29.26 21.02 2.66
CA GLN A 594 -30.41 20.12 2.52
C GLN A 594 -31.74 20.82 2.84
N LYS A 595 -31.78 21.57 3.95
CA LYS A 595 -32.96 22.34 4.35
C LYS A 595 -33.28 23.42 3.34
N ALA A 596 -32.30 24.20 2.92
CA ALA A 596 -32.51 25.28 1.97
C ALA A 596 -32.99 24.77 0.59
N VAL A 597 -32.48 23.64 0.11
CA VAL A 597 -32.95 23.03 -1.14
C VAL A 597 -34.45 22.70 -1.04
N GLN A 598 -34.88 22.08 0.05
CA GLN A 598 -36.29 21.75 0.29
C GLN A 598 -37.16 23.01 0.48
N GLU A 599 -36.70 23.98 1.29
CA GLU A 599 -37.41 25.23 1.59
C GLU A 599 -37.63 26.08 0.33
N HIS A 600 -36.59 26.21 -0.49
CA HIS A 600 -36.64 27.01 -1.71
C HIS A 600 -37.16 26.24 -2.93
N LYS A 601 -37.43 24.94 -2.79
CA LYS A 601 -37.81 24.03 -3.89
C LYS A 601 -36.80 24.14 -5.05
N ALA A 602 -35.52 24.11 -4.72
CA ALA A 602 -34.45 24.15 -5.70
C ALA A 602 -34.33 22.79 -6.41
N ASP A 603 -33.84 22.80 -7.64
CA ASP A 603 -33.59 21.58 -8.41
C ASP A 603 -32.37 20.81 -7.87
N ILE A 604 -31.39 21.52 -7.30
CA ILE A 604 -30.15 20.95 -6.79
C ILE A 604 -29.48 21.89 -5.76
N GLY A 605 -28.81 21.30 -4.79
CA GLY A 605 -27.87 21.96 -3.89
C GLY A 605 -26.43 21.64 -4.25
N ILE A 606 -25.56 22.66 -4.23
CA ILE A 606 -24.12 22.55 -4.46
C ILE A 606 -23.39 23.14 -3.26
N ALA A 607 -22.45 22.38 -2.69
CA ALA A 607 -21.54 22.83 -1.65
C ALA A 607 -20.09 22.87 -2.17
N PHE A 608 -19.34 23.92 -1.84
CA PHE A 608 -17.89 24.00 -2.04
C PHE A 608 -17.13 23.86 -0.73
N ASP A 609 -15.91 23.35 -0.85
CA ASP A 609 -14.95 23.40 0.25
C ASP A 609 -14.22 24.75 0.32
N GLY A 610 -13.41 24.93 1.36
CA GLY A 610 -12.83 26.23 1.72
C GLY A 610 -12.02 26.91 0.61
N ASP A 611 -11.35 26.13 -0.25
CA ASP A 611 -10.53 26.61 -1.36
C ASP A 611 -11.08 26.32 -2.77
N GLY A 612 -12.26 25.70 -2.88
CA GLY A 612 -12.99 25.56 -4.14
C GLY A 612 -12.40 24.52 -5.10
N ASP A 613 -11.82 23.44 -4.59
CA ASP A 613 -11.38 22.30 -5.41
C ASP A 613 -12.19 21.01 -5.16
N ARG A 614 -13.11 21.03 -4.19
CA ARG A 614 -14.07 19.95 -3.94
C ARG A 614 -15.52 20.40 -4.01
N ILE A 615 -16.37 19.46 -4.39
CA ILE A 615 -17.82 19.64 -4.54
C ILE A 615 -18.60 18.63 -3.71
N GLY A 616 -19.68 19.09 -3.06
CA GLY A 616 -20.74 18.27 -2.50
C GLY A 616 -22.06 18.56 -3.21
N ILE A 617 -22.91 17.54 -3.37
CA ILE A 617 -24.18 17.67 -4.08
C ILE A 617 -25.33 17.13 -3.23
N VAL A 618 -26.44 17.86 -3.26
CA VAL A 618 -27.71 17.47 -2.65
C VAL A 618 -28.81 17.51 -3.72
N ASP A 619 -29.61 16.45 -3.84
CA ASP A 619 -30.75 16.41 -4.75
C ASP A 619 -31.93 17.27 -4.27
N GLU A 620 -32.98 17.39 -5.09
CA GLU A 620 -34.16 18.20 -4.79
C GLU A 620 -34.97 17.71 -3.57
N GLN A 621 -34.77 16.47 -3.11
CA GLN A 621 -35.36 15.93 -1.87
C GLN A 621 -34.47 16.12 -0.66
N GLY A 622 -33.27 16.69 -0.80
CA GLY A 622 -32.32 16.83 0.29
C GLY A 622 -31.45 15.59 0.51
N SER A 623 -31.39 14.63 -0.41
CA SER A 623 -30.49 13.46 -0.32
C SER A 623 -29.09 13.83 -0.82
N ILE A 624 -28.06 13.39 -0.10
CA ILE A 624 -26.66 13.62 -0.51
C ILE A 624 -26.29 12.68 -1.66
N ILE A 625 -25.70 13.23 -2.71
CA ILE A 625 -25.17 12.46 -3.84
C ILE A 625 -23.65 12.35 -3.70
N LEU A 626 -23.16 11.12 -3.48
CA LEU A 626 -21.73 10.90 -3.28
C LEU A 626 -20.91 11.16 -4.56
N PRO A 627 -19.65 11.64 -4.45
CA PRO A 627 -18.82 11.97 -5.61
C PRO A 627 -18.57 10.82 -6.60
N ASP A 628 -18.52 9.57 -6.13
CA ASP A 628 -18.41 8.41 -7.02
C ASP A 628 -19.66 8.20 -7.89
N ARG A 629 -20.85 8.57 -7.40
CA ARG A 629 -22.09 8.60 -8.20
C ARG A 629 -22.12 9.78 -9.17
N ILE A 630 -21.64 10.95 -8.76
CA ILE A 630 -21.46 12.11 -9.66
C ILE A 630 -20.55 11.70 -10.82
N LEU A 631 -19.46 10.99 -10.51
CA LEU A 631 -18.51 10.50 -11.50
C LEU A 631 -19.14 9.49 -12.47
N MET A 632 -20.06 8.62 -12.03
CA MET A 632 -20.82 7.73 -12.93
C MET A 632 -21.63 8.51 -13.96
N PHE A 633 -22.31 9.57 -13.52
CA PHE A 633 -23.12 10.42 -14.40
C PHE A 633 -22.25 11.15 -15.43
N LEU A 634 -21.16 11.77 -14.99
CA LEU A 634 -20.20 12.44 -15.87
C LEU A 634 -19.51 11.47 -16.83
N ALA A 635 -19.11 10.29 -16.36
CA ALA A 635 -18.45 9.28 -17.18
C ALA A 635 -19.36 8.75 -18.29
N LYS A 636 -20.64 8.46 -18.00
CA LYS A 636 -21.63 8.02 -19.00
C LYS A 636 -21.69 8.99 -20.19
N ASP A 637 -21.71 10.28 -19.90
CA ASP A 637 -21.75 11.34 -20.89
C ASP A 637 -20.43 11.45 -21.69
N ILE A 638 -19.28 11.53 -21.00
CA ILE A 638 -17.98 11.71 -21.65
C ILE A 638 -17.60 10.49 -22.51
N ILE A 639 -17.82 9.27 -22.02
CA ILE A 639 -17.52 8.03 -22.75
C ILE A 639 -18.38 7.95 -24.03
N SER A 640 -19.62 8.45 -24.01
CA SER A 640 -20.48 8.45 -25.19
C SER A 640 -19.90 9.28 -26.35
N ARG A 641 -19.15 10.35 -26.03
CA ARG A 641 -18.44 11.19 -27.02
C ARG A 641 -17.03 10.69 -27.31
N GLN A 642 -16.38 10.04 -26.35
CA GLN A 642 -15.01 9.54 -26.44
C GLN A 642 -14.91 8.05 -26.06
N PRO A 643 -15.36 7.12 -26.91
CA PRO A 643 -15.30 5.69 -26.60
C PRO A 643 -13.87 5.20 -26.38
N GLY A 644 -13.68 4.31 -25.39
CA GLY A 644 -12.38 3.72 -25.07
C GLY A 644 -11.45 4.59 -24.25
N CYS A 645 -11.91 5.75 -23.76
CA CYS A 645 -11.15 6.68 -22.93
C CYS A 645 -10.92 6.15 -21.50
N ASP A 646 -9.84 6.58 -20.88
CA ASP A 646 -9.53 6.27 -19.49
C ASP A 646 -10.28 7.19 -18.53
N VAL A 647 -10.91 6.58 -17.51
CA VAL A 647 -11.55 7.26 -16.38
C VAL A 647 -10.89 6.77 -15.09
N VAL A 648 -10.25 7.68 -14.37
CA VAL A 648 -9.50 7.36 -13.14
C VAL A 648 -10.35 7.63 -11.92
N TYR A 649 -10.32 6.75 -10.93
CA TYR A 649 -11.01 6.97 -9.67
C TYR A 649 -10.25 6.38 -8.49
N ASP A 650 -10.47 6.91 -7.29
CA ASP A 650 -9.69 6.49 -6.13
C ASP A 650 -10.19 5.17 -5.52
N ILE A 651 -9.32 4.54 -4.71
CA ILE A 651 -9.61 3.25 -4.07
C ILE A 651 -10.81 3.30 -3.11
N LYS A 652 -11.25 4.48 -2.65
CA LYS A 652 -12.44 4.62 -1.80
C LYS A 652 -13.75 4.59 -2.58
N SER A 653 -13.72 4.75 -3.90
CA SER A 653 -14.92 4.85 -4.73
C SER A 653 -15.65 3.50 -4.88
N SER A 654 -16.97 3.54 -5.07
CA SER A 654 -17.82 2.35 -5.23
C SER A 654 -17.31 1.37 -6.28
N ARG A 655 -17.40 0.05 -5.99
CA ARG A 655 -17.09 -1.02 -6.95
C ARG A 655 -17.93 -0.95 -8.23
N ARG A 656 -19.13 -0.35 -8.16
CA ARG A 656 -20.06 -0.22 -9.28
C ARG A 656 -19.52 0.66 -10.40
N LEU A 657 -18.62 1.60 -10.07
CA LEU A 657 -18.02 2.51 -11.02
C LEU A 657 -17.18 1.77 -12.07
N ASN A 658 -16.44 0.72 -11.66
CA ASN A 658 -15.65 -0.10 -12.58
C ASN A 658 -16.53 -0.76 -13.66
N SER A 659 -17.60 -1.42 -13.22
CA SER A 659 -18.53 -2.12 -14.10
C SER A 659 -19.25 -1.13 -15.02
N LEU A 660 -19.67 0.01 -14.48
CA LEU A 660 -20.38 1.05 -15.25
C LEU A 660 -19.51 1.62 -16.36
N ILE A 661 -18.28 2.05 -16.05
CA ILE A 661 -17.35 2.59 -17.04
C ILE A 661 -17.09 1.57 -18.15
N SER A 662 -16.84 0.30 -17.76
CA SER A 662 -16.61 -0.78 -18.72
C SER A 662 -17.84 -1.05 -19.60
N GLN A 663 -19.04 -1.01 -19.02
CA GLN A 663 -20.30 -1.23 -19.72
C GLN A 663 -20.56 -0.16 -20.79
N PHE A 664 -20.21 1.09 -20.51
CA PHE A 664 -20.34 2.17 -21.49
C PHE A 664 -19.18 2.23 -22.50
N GLY A 665 -18.17 1.35 -22.36
CA GLY A 665 -17.05 1.25 -23.30
C GLY A 665 -15.84 2.12 -22.96
N GLY A 666 -15.73 2.62 -21.73
CA GLY A 666 -14.53 3.28 -21.20
C GLY A 666 -13.56 2.29 -20.54
N ARG A 667 -12.40 2.79 -20.13
CA ARG A 667 -11.38 2.03 -19.39
C ARG A 667 -11.32 2.52 -17.93
N PRO A 668 -11.83 1.74 -16.96
CA PRO A 668 -11.76 2.12 -15.56
C PRO A 668 -10.36 1.91 -14.98
N THR A 669 -9.79 2.94 -14.37
CA THR A 669 -8.52 2.82 -13.63
C THR A 669 -8.72 3.22 -12.17
N MET A 670 -8.67 2.23 -11.28
CA MET A 670 -8.62 2.49 -9.83
C MET A 670 -7.20 2.91 -9.42
N TRP A 671 -7.07 3.99 -8.65
CA TRP A 671 -5.79 4.53 -8.21
C TRP A 671 -5.76 4.94 -6.73
N LYS A 672 -4.60 5.40 -6.28
CA LYS A 672 -4.36 5.85 -4.89
C LYS A 672 -5.15 7.13 -4.58
N THR A 673 -5.61 7.29 -3.35
CA THR A 673 -6.26 8.53 -2.90
C THR A 673 -5.21 9.65 -2.70
N GLY A 674 -5.53 10.84 -3.18
CA GLY A 674 -4.72 12.05 -3.03
C GLY A 674 -4.66 12.84 -4.33
N HIS A 675 -5.06 14.12 -4.25
CA HIS A 675 -5.24 14.96 -5.43
C HIS A 675 -4.00 15.08 -6.33
N SER A 676 -2.80 15.20 -5.75
CA SER A 676 -1.54 15.21 -6.52
C SER A 676 -1.26 13.88 -7.23
N LEU A 677 -1.56 12.74 -6.60
CA LEU A 677 -1.37 11.42 -7.22
C LEU A 677 -2.40 11.17 -8.31
N MET A 678 -3.62 11.66 -8.13
CA MET A 678 -4.68 11.57 -9.13
C MET A 678 -4.32 12.36 -10.38
N LYS A 679 -3.89 13.62 -10.23
CA LYS A 679 -3.39 14.45 -11.36
C LYS A 679 -2.22 13.81 -12.09
N ALA A 680 -1.23 13.29 -11.35
CA ALA A 680 -0.10 12.59 -11.95
C ALA A 680 -0.55 11.35 -12.75
N LYS A 681 -1.50 10.56 -12.23
CA LYS A 681 -2.03 9.39 -12.93
C LYS A 681 -2.86 9.75 -14.14
N MET A 682 -3.65 10.82 -14.04
CA MET A 682 -4.41 11.35 -15.16
C MET A 682 -3.50 11.81 -16.29
N GLU A 683 -2.39 12.48 -16.00
CA GLU A 683 -1.38 12.85 -17.00
C GLU A 683 -0.72 11.61 -17.61
N GLU A 684 -0.27 10.66 -16.78
CA GLU A 684 0.35 9.40 -17.23
C GLU A 684 -0.51 8.64 -18.25
N LEU A 685 -1.82 8.53 -17.98
CA LEU A 685 -2.75 7.81 -18.83
C LEU A 685 -3.40 8.67 -19.92
N ASN A 686 -3.15 9.99 -19.91
CA ASN A 686 -3.93 10.95 -20.68
C ASN A 686 -5.45 10.74 -20.48
N ALA A 687 -5.85 10.45 -19.24
CA ALA A 687 -7.24 10.17 -18.89
C ALA A 687 -8.13 11.39 -19.10
N VAL A 688 -9.39 11.18 -19.50
CA VAL A 688 -10.29 12.29 -19.87
C VAL A 688 -11.06 12.83 -18.67
N LEU A 689 -11.23 11.99 -17.64
CA LEU A 689 -12.00 12.26 -16.44
C LEU A 689 -11.33 11.55 -15.26
N GLY A 690 -11.31 12.22 -14.11
CA GLY A 690 -10.91 11.65 -12.84
C GLY A 690 -11.86 12.06 -11.72
N GLY A 691 -11.92 11.28 -10.65
CA GLY A 691 -12.60 11.72 -9.44
C GLY A 691 -12.22 10.95 -8.19
N GLU A 692 -12.39 11.59 -7.05
CA GLU A 692 -12.12 11.01 -5.73
C GLU A 692 -13.37 11.09 -4.86
N LEU A 693 -13.54 10.14 -3.93
CA LEU A 693 -14.65 10.18 -2.99
C LEU A 693 -14.70 11.46 -2.14
N SER A 694 -13.57 12.15 -1.96
CA SER A 694 -13.52 13.43 -1.23
C SER A 694 -14.17 14.60 -1.97
N GLY A 695 -14.55 14.43 -3.24
CA GLY A 695 -15.20 15.48 -4.03
C GLY A 695 -14.30 16.22 -5.01
N HIS A 696 -13.02 15.85 -5.14
CA HIS A 696 -12.19 16.35 -6.24
C HIS A 696 -12.63 15.69 -7.54
N ILE A 697 -12.97 16.48 -8.55
CA ILE A 697 -13.34 16.01 -9.89
C ILE A 697 -12.45 16.70 -10.92
N TYR A 698 -11.85 15.91 -11.79
CA TYR A 698 -10.81 16.32 -12.72
C TYR A 698 -11.30 16.15 -14.15
N PHE A 699 -11.31 17.23 -14.93
CA PHE A 699 -11.74 17.17 -16.33
C PHE A 699 -10.56 17.47 -17.25
N ARG A 700 -10.25 16.55 -18.16
CA ARG A 700 -9.44 16.85 -19.36
C ARG A 700 -10.33 16.92 -20.61
N ASP A 701 -11.50 16.29 -20.60
CA ASP A 701 -12.56 16.57 -21.58
C ASP A 701 -12.99 18.04 -21.48
N ARG A 702 -12.66 18.83 -22.51
CA ARG A 702 -12.95 20.28 -22.66
C ARG A 702 -12.30 21.18 -21.59
N TRP A 703 -11.40 20.64 -20.78
CA TRP A 703 -10.72 21.35 -19.69
C TRP A 703 -9.26 20.89 -19.53
N TYR A 704 -8.58 21.37 -18.49
CA TYR A 704 -7.11 21.33 -18.41
C TYR A 704 -6.54 20.13 -17.63
N GLY A 705 -7.37 19.30 -16.98
CA GLY A 705 -6.95 18.09 -16.26
C GLY A 705 -6.72 18.25 -14.76
N PHE A 706 -6.96 19.44 -14.19
CA PHE A 706 -6.90 19.69 -12.74
C PHE A 706 -8.28 19.62 -12.08
N ASP A 707 -8.27 19.50 -10.76
CA ASP A 707 -9.43 19.54 -9.87
C ASP A 707 -10.00 20.96 -9.75
N ASP A 708 -11.29 21.11 -10.03
CA ASP A 708 -11.98 22.40 -10.06
C ASP A 708 -13.48 22.22 -9.79
N SER A 709 -13.93 22.63 -8.61
CA SER A 709 -15.33 22.45 -8.20
C SER A 709 -16.29 23.39 -8.93
N LEU A 710 -15.83 24.56 -9.36
CA LEU A 710 -16.62 25.51 -10.14
C LEU A 710 -16.87 24.97 -11.54
N TYR A 711 -15.83 24.47 -12.21
CA TYR A 711 -16.00 23.81 -13.51
C TYR A 711 -16.81 22.53 -13.39
N ALA A 712 -16.59 21.72 -12.35
CA ALA A 712 -17.38 20.52 -12.08
C ALA A 712 -18.88 20.85 -11.90
N SER A 713 -19.19 21.93 -11.19
CA SER A 713 -20.57 22.42 -11.04
C SER A 713 -21.17 22.81 -12.39
N ALA A 714 -20.43 23.59 -13.18
CA ALA A 714 -20.90 24.04 -14.49
C ALA A 714 -21.18 22.85 -15.43
N ARG A 715 -20.29 21.85 -15.46
CA ARG A 715 -20.46 20.61 -16.25
C ARG A 715 -21.60 19.74 -15.75
N LEU A 716 -21.77 19.61 -14.44
CA LEU A 716 -22.89 18.85 -13.88
C LEU A 716 -24.22 19.52 -14.25
N LEU A 717 -24.32 20.83 -14.09
CA LEU A 717 -25.51 21.61 -14.40
C LEU A 717 -25.83 21.62 -15.90
N GLU A 718 -24.81 21.68 -16.77
CA GLU A 718 -24.96 21.48 -18.22
C GLU A 718 -25.72 20.19 -18.52
N LEU A 719 -25.23 19.06 -18.00
CA LEU A 719 -25.82 17.75 -18.26
C LEU A 719 -27.19 17.58 -17.62
N LEU A 720 -27.40 18.09 -16.40
CA LEU A 720 -28.69 18.05 -15.73
C LEU A 720 -29.73 18.93 -16.43
N SER A 721 -29.32 20.04 -17.04
CA SER A 721 -30.23 20.89 -17.81
C SER A 721 -30.81 20.18 -19.04
N HIS A 722 -30.13 19.14 -19.54
CA HIS A 722 -30.59 18.30 -20.66
C HIS A 722 -31.58 17.21 -20.21
N GLN A 723 -31.74 17.02 -18.90
CA GLN A 723 -32.70 16.09 -18.32
C GLN A 723 -33.96 16.84 -17.87
N PHE A 724 -35.12 16.31 -18.24
CA PHE A 724 -36.42 16.84 -17.77
C PHE A 724 -36.83 16.24 -16.42
N GLU A 725 -36.26 15.10 -16.06
CA GLU A 725 -36.55 14.44 -14.79
C GLU A 725 -35.86 15.14 -13.61
N PRO A 726 -36.42 15.04 -12.40
CA PRO A 726 -35.79 15.53 -11.17
C PRO A 726 -34.43 14.84 -10.91
N VAL A 727 -33.53 15.52 -10.19
CA VAL A 727 -32.14 15.06 -9.97
C VAL A 727 -32.11 13.69 -9.28
N SER A 728 -32.96 13.45 -8.29
CA SER A 728 -33.07 12.14 -7.64
C SER A 728 -33.43 11.01 -8.61
N LYS A 729 -34.27 11.27 -9.61
CA LYS A 729 -34.67 10.28 -10.62
C LYS A 729 -33.53 10.00 -11.60
N VAL A 730 -32.82 11.05 -12.03
CA VAL A 730 -31.62 10.90 -12.86
C VAL A 730 -30.58 10.04 -12.14
N PHE A 731 -30.32 10.31 -10.86
CA PHE A 731 -29.34 9.55 -10.11
C PHE A 731 -29.82 8.16 -9.70
N ALA A 732 -31.12 7.92 -9.56
CA ALA A 732 -31.67 6.58 -9.26
C ALA A 732 -31.45 5.56 -10.40
N GLU A 733 -31.13 6.00 -11.63
CA GLU A 733 -30.74 5.09 -12.72
C GLU A 733 -29.41 4.39 -12.48
N PHE A 734 -28.53 4.98 -11.65
CA PHE A 734 -27.21 4.45 -11.39
C PHE A 734 -27.22 3.42 -10.27
N PRO A 735 -26.50 2.30 -10.43
CA PRO A 735 -26.42 1.25 -9.41
C PRO A 735 -25.87 1.82 -8.10
N ASP A 736 -26.43 1.38 -6.98
CA ASP A 736 -25.98 1.75 -5.64
C ASP A 736 -25.75 0.50 -4.79
N ASP A 737 -24.82 0.61 -3.84
CA ASP A 737 -24.60 -0.39 -2.79
C ASP A 737 -24.87 0.27 -1.44
N ILE A 738 -25.35 -0.50 -0.46
CA ILE A 738 -25.46 -0.04 0.92
C ILE A 738 -24.04 0.14 1.43
N SER A 739 -23.66 1.38 1.76
CA SER A 739 -22.29 1.72 2.16
C SER A 739 -22.26 2.45 3.49
N THR A 740 -21.17 2.27 4.23
CA THR A 740 -20.89 3.09 5.40
C THR A 740 -20.44 4.49 4.98
N ALA A 741 -20.64 5.46 5.87
CA ALA A 741 -19.82 6.66 5.87
C ALA A 741 -18.33 6.29 6.00
N GLU A 742 -17.45 7.24 5.72
CA GLU A 742 -16.02 7.06 5.99
C GLU A 742 -15.80 6.88 7.49
N ILE A 743 -15.20 5.76 7.88
CA ILE A 743 -14.88 5.45 9.28
C ILE A 743 -13.42 5.82 9.50
N THR A 744 -13.15 6.63 10.51
CA THR A 744 -11.78 6.96 10.92
C THR A 744 -11.43 6.36 12.27
N ILE A 745 -10.28 5.69 12.37
CA ILE A 745 -9.73 5.16 13.61
C ILE A 745 -8.42 5.89 13.91
N ASP A 746 -8.28 6.41 15.13
CA ASP A 746 -7.04 7.03 15.58
C ASP A 746 -5.90 6.01 15.66
N SER A 747 -4.73 6.43 15.19
CA SER A 747 -3.50 5.65 15.22
C SER A 747 -2.32 6.61 15.46
N ASP A 748 -1.09 6.16 15.19
CA ASP A 748 0.08 7.02 15.15
C ASP A 748 0.77 6.95 13.77
N ASP A 749 1.52 8.01 13.45
CA ASP A 749 2.14 8.17 12.12
C ASP A 749 3.14 7.05 11.77
N GLN A 750 3.69 6.33 12.75
CA GLN A 750 4.63 5.23 12.52
C GLN A 750 3.91 3.89 12.37
N ARG A 751 2.98 3.56 13.29
CA ARG A 751 2.30 2.27 13.33
C ARG A 751 1.27 2.10 12.23
N LYS A 752 0.59 3.16 11.80
CA LYS A 752 -0.49 3.06 10.80
C LYS A 752 -0.05 2.32 9.53
N PHE A 753 1.18 2.53 9.06
CA PHE A 753 1.70 1.85 7.87
C PHE A 753 2.06 0.38 8.15
N ALA A 754 2.60 0.08 9.33
CA ALA A 754 2.89 -1.30 9.74
C ALA A 754 1.61 -2.15 9.87
N ILE A 755 0.54 -1.57 10.42
CA ILE A 755 -0.78 -2.22 10.54
C ILE A 755 -1.31 -2.57 9.14
N ILE A 756 -1.25 -1.64 8.19
CA ILE A 756 -1.65 -1.90 6.80
C ILE A 756 -0.84 -3.05 6.18
N GLN A 757 0.48 -3.08 6.39
CA GLN A 757 1.33 -4.15 5.88
C GLN A 757 0.96 -5.53 6.44
N GLN A 758 0.61 -5.60 7.73
CA GLN A 758 0.14 -6.83 8.36
C GLN A 758 -1.21 -7.27 7.79
N LEU A 759 -2.17 -6.35 7.67
CA LEU A 759 -3.49 -6.62 7.07
C LEU A 759 -3.38 -7.05 5.61
N ALA A 760 -2.44 -6.50 4.84
CA ALA A 760 -2.20 -6.91 3.46
C ALA A 760 -1.83 -8.40 3.34
N SER A 761 -1.20 -8.97 4.38
CA SER A 761 -0.81 -10.38 4.44
C SER A 761 -1.88 -11.30 5.05
N GLU A 762 -3.02 -10.76 5.49
CA GLU A 762 -4.05 -11.51 6.20
C GLU A 762 -4.88 -12.40 5.25
N PRO A 763 -4.84 -13.74 5.38
CA PRO A 763 -5.53 -14.64 4.44
C PRO A 763 -7.05 -14.46 4.41
N SER A 764 -7.65 -14.11 5.57
CA SER A 764 -9.11 -13.90 5.68
C SER A 764 -9.62 -12.74 4.84
N LEU A 765 -8.79 -11.74 4.55
CA LEU A 765 -9.14 -10.63 3.67
C LEU A 765 -8.89 -10.93 2.19
N GLN A 766 -8.16 -12.00 1.87
CA GLN A 766 -7.85 -12.40 0.50
C GLN A 766 -8.77 -13.50 -0.02
N GLN A 767 -9.29 -14.33 0.86
CA GLN A 767 -10.10 -15.48 0.47
C GLN A 767 -11.44 -15.05 -0.17
N GLY A 768 -11.64 -15.40 -1.44
CA GLY A 768 -12.88 -15.12 -2.16
C GLY A 768 -13.06 -13.66 -2.61
N ALA A 769 -12.02 -12.84 -2.50
CA ALA A 769 -12.04 -11.44 -2.93
C ALA A 769 -10.98 -11.18 -4.01
N ARG A 770 -11.24 -10.22 -4.89
CA ARG A 770 -10.20 -9.58 -5.69
C ARG A 770 -9.55 -8.49 -4.84
N VAL A 771 -8.30 -8.70 -4.47
CA VAL A 771 -7.59 -7.79 -3.56
C VAL A 771 -6.77 -6.76 -4.35
N SER A 772 -6.84 -5.51 -3.89
CA SER A 772 -6.00 -4.41 -4.34
C SER A 772 -5.21 -3.84 -3.15
N VAL A 773 -3.88 -3.76 -3.33
CA VAL A 773 -2.94 -3.21 -2.33
C VAL A 773 -2.29 -1.90 -2.80
N ILE A 774 -2.95 -1.19 -3.73
CA ILE A 774 -2.41 0.06 -4.29
C ILE A 774 -2.30 1.18 -3.24
N ASP A 775 -3.26 1.26 -2.32
CA ASP A 775 -3.32 2.24 -1.22
C ASP A 775 -4.15 1.65 -0.06
N GLY A 776 -3.47 1.01 0.89
CA GLY A 776 -4.14 0.18 1.91
C GLY A 776 -4.37 -1.24 1.43
N ILE A 777 -5.40 -1.90 1.99
CA ILE A 777 -5.94 -3.16 1.48
C ILE A 777 -7.44 -3.01 1.22
N ARG A 778 -7.80 -3.16 -0.06
CA ARG A 778 -9.17 -3.27 -0.54
C ARG A 778 -9.47 -4.68 -0.99
N SER A 779 -10.57 -5.24 -0.50
CA SER A 779 -11.04 -6.58 -0.87
C SER A 779 -12.41 -6.47 -1.54
N ASP A 780 -12.48 -6.68 -2.85
CA ASP A 780 -13.73 -6.70 -3.63
C ASP A 780 -14.27 -8.14 -3.73
N PHE A 781 -15.37 -8.41 -3.01
CA PHE A 781 -16.13 -9.65 -3.07
C PHE A 781 -17.22 -9.58 -4.17
N SER A 782 -17.90 -10.69 -4.44
CA SER A 782 -18.99 -10.73 -5.43
C SER A 782 -20.19 -9.87 -5.01
N ASP A 783 -20.44 -9.72 -3.72
CA ASP A 783 -21.61 -9.08 -3.10
C ASP A 783 -21.26 -7.80 -2.31
N GLY A 784 -20.00 -7.39 -2.27
CA GLY A 784 -19.59 -6.18 -1.55
C GLY A 784 -18.09 -5.93 -1.58
N TRP A 785 -17.62 -4.92 -0.87
CA TRP A 785 -16.19 -4.63 -0.74
C TRP A 785 -15.87 -3.97 0.61
N GLY A 786 -14.63 -4.14 1.05
CA GLY A 786 -14.10 -3.43 2.22
C GLY A 786 -12.75 -2.78 1.91
N LEU A 787 -12.42 -1.73 2.63
CA LEU A 787 -11.16 -1.01 2.55
C LEU A 787 -10.68 -0.61 3.93
N VAL A 788 -9.38 -0.74 4.16
CA VAL A 788 -8.64 -0.06 5.22
C VAL A 788 -7.37 0.52 4.63
N ARG A 789 -7.11 1.80 4.88
CA ARG A 789 -5.92 2.52 4.42
C ARG A 789 -5.37 3.46 5.47
N ALA A 790 -4.10 3.80 5.37
CA ALA A 790 -3.50 4.84 6.20
C ALA A 790 -3.75 6.23 5.60
N SER A 791 -4.17 7.19 6.42
CA SER A 791 -4.25 8.59 5.99
C SER A 791 -2.84 9.16 5.76
N ASN A 792 -2.67 9.92 4.68
CA ASN A 792 -1.41 10.59 4.35
C ASN A 792 -1.26 11.96 5.00
N THR A 793 -2.35 12.53 5.52
CA THR A 793 -2.40 13.87 6.12
C THR A 793 -2.59 13.82 7.63
N THR A 794 -3.18 12.75 8.17
CA THR A 794 -3.51 12.60 9.59
C THR A 794 -3.02 11.25 10.14
N PRO A 795 -2.77 11.14 11.45
CA PRO A 795 -2.39 9.88 12.11
C PRO A 795 -3.62 8.98 12.32
N LYS A 796 -4.35 8.68 11.24
CA LYS A 796 -5.60 7.91 11.27
C LYS A 796 -5.59 6.79 10.24
N LEU A 797 -6.27 5.70 10.55
CA LEU A 797 -6.71 4.71 9.57
C LEU A 797 -8.09 5.11 9.06
N THR A 798 -8.29 5.00 7.76
CA THR A 798 -9.56 5.28 7.09
C THR A 798 -10.13 3.97 6.56
N LEU A 799 -11.42 3.73 6.81
CA LEU A 799 -12.13 2.53 6.40
C LEU A 799 -13.44 2.89 5.71
N ARG A 800 -13.84 2.04 4.76
CA ARG A 800 -15.14 2.12 4.10
C ARG A 800 -15.58 0.71 3.71
N PHE A 801 -16.86 0.43 3.89
CA PHE A 801 -17.45 -0.87 3.57
C PHE A 801 -18.71 -0.65 2.74
N ALA A 802 -18.97 -1.57 1.81
CA ALA A 802 -20.25 -1.62 1.12
C ALA A 802 -20.67 -3.05 0.80
N GLY A 803 -21.98 -3.29 0.72
CA GLY A 803 -22.59 -4.54 0.31
C GLY A 803 -23.86 -4.30 -0.51
N ASP A 804 -24.27 -5.28 -1.32
CA ASP A 804 -25.58 -5.25 -1.99
C ASP A 804 -26.74 -5.63 -1.06
N SER A 805 -26.44 -6.11 0.15
CA SER A 805 -27.38 -6.31 1.26
C SER A 805 -26.75 -5.95 2.60
N ASP A 806 -27.60 -5.73 3.62
CA ASP A 806 -27.14 -5.50 5.00
C ASP A 806 -26.33 -6.69 5.54
N GLU A 807 -26.70 -7.92 5.17
CA GLU A 807 -25.96 -9.12 5.56
C GLU A 807 -24.55 -9.16 4.95
N ALA A 808 -24.40 -8.77 3.68
CA ALA A 808 -23.11 -8.68 3.02
C ALA A 808 -22.23 -7.60 3.68
N LEU A 809 -22.81 -6.43 3.97
CA LEU A 809 -22.12 -5.34 4.64
C LEU A 809 -21.60 -5.76 6.03
N GLN A 810 -22.48 -6.34 6.86
CA GLN A 810 -22.12 -6.78 8.22
C GLN A 810 -21.06 -7.88 8.20
N ARG A 811 -21.17 -8.84 7.28
CA ARG A 811 -20.16 -9.90 7.11
C ARG A 811 -18.79 -9.30 6.77
N ILE A 812 -18.73 -8.33 5.86
CA ILE A 812 -17.47 -7.69 5.45
C ILE A 812 -16.89 -6.86 6.60
N GLN A 813 -17.72 -6.09 7.32
CA GLN A 813 -17.30 -5.37 8.52
C GLN A 813 -16.70 -6.32 9.56
N GLN A 814 -17.35 -7.45 9.80
CA GLN A 814 -16.87 -8.45 10.76
C GLN A 814 -15.51 -9.04 10.34
N LEU A 815 -15.30 -9.34 9.05
CA LEU A 815 -14.01 -9.82 8.54
C LEU A 815 -12.87 -8.82 8.83
N TYR A 816 -13.10 -7.54 8.55
CA TYR A 816 -12.11 -6.50 8.81
C TYR A 816 -11.91 -6.26 10.30
N LYS A 817 -12.97 -6.34 11.11
CA LYS A 817 -12.91 -6.22 12.56
C LYS A 817 -12.04 -7.32 13.18
N GLU A 818 -12.24 -8.56 12.77
CA GLU A 818 -11.44 -9.70 13.24
C GLU A 818 -9.98 -9.61 12.82
N ALA A 819 -9.71 -9.17 11.59
CA ALA A 819 -8.36 -8.92 11.10
C ALA A 819 -7.66 -7.81 11.90
N LEU A 820 -8.34 -6.69 12.15
CA LEU A 820 -7.82 -5.57 12.94
C LEU A 820 -7.58 -5.97 14.40
N GLN A 821 -8.49 -6.71 15.03
CA GLN A 821 -8.30 -7.20 16.40
C GLN A 821 -7.11 -8.15 16.53
N ARG A 822 -6.79 -8.91 15.48
CA ARG A 822 -5.66 -9.84 15.47
C ARG A 822 -4.30 -9.13 15.36
N HIS A 823 -4.23 -8.10 14.51
CA HIS A 823 -2.96 -7.41 14.19
C HIS A 823 -2.75 -6.12 15.00
N ALA A 824 -3.83 -5.50 15.48
CA ALA A 824 -3.82 -4.24 16.23
C ALA A 824 -4.91 -4.24 17.33
N PRO A 825 -4.83 -5.13 18.34
CA PRO A 825 -5.84 -5.30 19.38
C PRO A 825 -6.09 -4.06 20.26
N GLU A 826 -5.16 -3.10 20.25
CA GLU A 826 -5.25 -1.83 20.97
C GLU A 826 -6.19 -0.81 20.33
N LEU A 827 -6.54 -0.98 19.05
CA LEU A 827 -7.39 -0.04 18.34
C LEU A 827 -8.84 -0.12 18.84
N GLN A 828 -9.44 1.05 19.07
CA GLN A 828 -10.87 1.15 19.32
C GLN A 828 -11.62 1.13 17.99
N LEU A 829 -12.38 0.06 17.75
CA LEU A 829 -13.10 -0.17 16.50
C LEU A 829 -14.56 0.30 16.66
N PRO A 830 -15.00 1.36 15.95
CA PRO A 830 -16.34 1.95 16.12
C PRO A 830 -17.43 1.26 15.28
N PHE A 831 -17.18 0.07 14.76
CA PHE A 831 -18.09 -0.72 13.92
C PHE A 831 -18.10 -2.18 14.34
#